data_AF-A0A7C8J2K2-F1
#
_entry.id   AF-A0A7C8J2K2-F1
#
_cell.length_a   1.000
_cell.length_b   1.000
_cell.length_c   1.000
_cell.angle_alpha   90.00
_cell.angle_beta   90.00
_cell.angle_gamma   90.00
#
_symmetry.space_group_name_H-M   'P 1'
#
loop_
_entity.id
_entity.type
_entity.pdbx_description
1 polymer ?
#
loop_
_entity_poly.entity_id
_entity_poly.type
_entity_poly.pdbx_seq_one_letter_code
_entity_poly.pdbx_strand_id
1 'polypeptide(L)'
;MPSEKSRYEPAPPIPTYDEATAGDASSSRSPWPPSPSPVDARPDHETEAQSLLPHSRPHDQSRRAPAGYRPPHVETDDEGSEWSLDDDDDSDTEGAQVRREMEELEIEDPLSDSNSSTSSWTKRIGFSRFTLPRWKWRWRLPRVTVRLPRQSENANDEESGESSETRTRTRWRCPTPNITSRELALVIGRLLALIAVFGTVYLLFISDLFGNVTQRLNSQRFDPEAVRQFLQFSVDSEQIRESLRHFTSFAHIAGTEGDYALAMDVHNSFVNDGFDQVAVDEYYVYLNYPKKDGRLIEIMSPDGEKAIWAAASLEENEVGGQTAGHPTFSFHGHSKSGDVKGPLIYANYGSRKDFKELADKGIDTKGAIALVRYHGTQPNLALKVKAAELAGFIGCIVYSDPADDGFVKGEPAPKGRFMPADGVQRGSVSLSNWVIGDVLTPGWESKEEEPRMKLDQTKGLVQIPSLPISWRNAQVLLQHIEGFGERSPKSWRGGIPDVKWWTGNSTSPIVHLKNEQDVNEKQKIWNIYAKIDGIEQGEKSIIVGNHRDAWAFGASEPNSGTAIMLEVARVFGELAAKGWRPLRSIEFMSWDAEEYNMIGSTEFVEKNLEVLQQQAFAYINLDGAVSGRDFHAAGSPMYRKLVTKVIDRVLDPIANETLLTLWKDRKADLEPLGSDSDYVAFQDMAGTSSLDIRFDGDFHPSHSSYDNFQWMESIGDPDFVHHGLLAQVLALLIIELADRPILPFDLGNYAASLGRYYDHLSHWANEKGINQANNQKIDLSPIKHAIKHVERLASQFEKWEPYWEQNVIAVNGWEPAGLGLRRLDYNNRMSIFETNLLDLEPGGGIPNRTQFKHVVFGPQLWSEYDEAYFPAIRDVIETEDWPLAQSIIDKTAKIINDAATSLIPIPCELRLMIYAYLFDAGEPDPNTPSSAEGTSGDREQQQQQKKIISLRHQTASMQARPECQVCTLSATGPGHIKKAHRHVAPPTRRSKYHVIDRSFNRRCVETTYRLANRGAHFCAALMRVCRGVYAETAHLVYAGHTFDFGADVEAVRPFFEDLTDGTRALVASIALYKKGPWLYDCWSDRCEWRAACNYLHTHASVKHLRLIVQAGQLAEGREAEAEGPRELTSRDVALLVDIRHDTLHWVGDVVRLKGLDEIELIPDFCTVPPPQTSNMFVFLAFSASIHTGVKEFLYQRLQLDC
;
A
#
# COMPACT_ATOMS: atom_id res chain seq x y z
N MET A 1 12.82 -22.50 54.65
CA MET A 1 12.30 -22.22 56.01
C MET A 1 12.30 -20.72 56.23
N PRO A 2 11.35 -20.13 56.99
CA PRO A 2 10.60 -19.00 56.43
C PRO A 2 10.47 -17.73 57.29
N SER A 3 9.77 -16.73 56.70
CA SER A 3 9.12 -15.57 57.34
C SER A 3 10.02 -14.33 57.61
N GLU A 4 9.53 -13.07 57.62
CA GLU A 4 8.14 -12.56 57.66
C GLU A 4 7.80 -11.41 56.68
N LYS A 5 6.57 -11.45 56.15
CA LYS A 5 5.58 -10.35 55.96
C LYS A 5 6.03 -8.94 55.51
N SER A 6 5.53 -8.54 54.34
CA SER A 6 4.86 -7.24 54.15
C SER A 6 3.44 -7.47 53.56
N ARG A 7 2.63 -6.42 53.37
CA ARG A 7 1.20 -6.55 53.02
C ARG A 7 0.94 -6.51 51.52
N TYR A 8 -0.05 -7.29 51.09
CA TYR A 8 -0.76 -7.14 49.82
C TYR A 8 -1.81 -6.03 50.00
N GLU A 9 -1.82 -5.02 49.14
CA GLU A 9 -2.96 -4.11 48.98
C GLU A 9 -3.81 -4.54 47.77
N PRO A 10 -5.15 -4.48 47.85
CA PRO A 10 -6.00 -4.86 46.74
C PRO A 10 -6.03 -3.76 45.67
N ALA A 11 -6.01 -4.17 44.39
CA ALA A 11 -6.21 -3.25 43.28
C ALA A 11 -7.57 -2.52 43.38
N PRO A 12 -7.67 -1.25 42.91
CA PRO A 12 -8.93 -0.52 42.91
C PRO A 12 -9.99 -1.20 42.01
N PRO A 13 -11.28 -1.05 42.31
CA PRO A 13 -12.34 -1.61 41.48
C PRO A 13 -12.40 -0.93 40.10
N ILE A 14 -12.71 -1.72 39.07
CA ILE A 14 -12.94 -1.24 37.70
C ILE A 14 -14.14 -0.27 37.73
N PRO A 15 -14.03 0.93 37.13
CA PRO A 15 -15.13 1.90 37.09
C PRO A 15 -16.30 1.37 36.25
N THR A 16 -17.50 1.84 36.55
CA THR A 16 -18.73 1.44 35.88
C THR A 16 -19.00 2.27 34.63
N TYR A 17 -19.79 1.73 33.69
CA TYR A 17 -20.04 2.33 32.37
C TYR A 17 -20.60 3.76 32.42
N ASP A 18 -21.37 4.08 33.47
CA ASP A 18 -21.94 5.42 33.69
C ASP A 18 -20.89 6.45 34.17
N GLU A 19 -19.75 6.02 34.71
CA GLU A 19 -18.62 6.90 35.10
C GLU A 19 -17.74 7.26 33.89
N ALA A 20 -17.75 6.43 32.83
CA ALA A 20 -16.93 6.62 31.63
C ALA A 20 -17.56 7.56 30.57
N THR A 21 -18.79 8.07 30.80
CA THR A 21 -19.61 8.72 29.75
C THR A 21 -20.20 10.07 30.14
N ALA A 22 -19.81 10.66 31.28
CA ALA A 22 -20.38 11.90 31.81
C ALA A 22 -19.39 13.09 31.79
N GLY A 23 -19.39 13.86 30.70
CA GLY A 23 -18.72 15.16 30.66
C GLY A 23 -19.68 16.32 30.90
N ASP A 24 -19.36 17.24 31.83
CA ASP A 24 -19.19 18.67 31.46
C ASP A 24 -18.63 19.57 32.59
N ALA A 25 -17.97 20.64 32.14
CA ALA A 25 -17.60 21.90 32.80
C ALA A 25 -17.70 22.14 34.35
N SER A 26 -16.54 22.51 34.91
CA SER A 26 -16.33 23.53 35.97
C SER A 26 -16.67 23.24 37.45
N SER A 27 -15.62 23.10 38.29
CA SER A 27 -15.25 24.11 39.31
C SER A 27 -14.01 23.69 40.12
N SER A 28 -13.23 24.64 40.61
CA SER A 28 -11.91 24.41 41.23
C SER A 28 -11.96 24.30 42.75
N ARG A 29 -11.20 23.33 43.32
CA ARG A 29 -10.57 23.42 44.66
C ARG A 29 -9.62 22.24 44.94
N SER A 30 -8.32 22.49 44.92
CA SER A 30 -7.29 21.60 45.50
C SER A 30 -7.36 21.63 47.03
N PRO A 31 -6.66 20.70 47.73
CA PRO A 31 -5.41 21.15 48.36
C PRO A 31 -4.28 20.09 48.49
N TRP A 32 -3.06 20.62 48.71
CA TRP A 32 -1.79 19.94 49.07
C TRP A 32 -0.93 19.36 47.90
N PRO A 33 0.42 19.30 48.05
CA PRO A 33 1.34 19.56 46.92
C PRO A 33 2.47 18.52 46.70
N PRO A 34 3.24 18.64 45.59
CA PRO A 34 4.53 17.97 45.45
C PRO A 34 5.68 18.70 46.18
N SER A 35 6.78 17.98 46.39
CA SER A 35 8.05 18.45 47.00
C SER A 35 9.07 18.89 45.91
N PRO A 36 10.16 19.63 46.25
CA PRO A 36 10.86 20.48 45.29
C PRO A 36 12.01 19.83 44.51
N SER A 37 12.30 20.39 43.32
CA SER A 37 13.54 20.19 42.56
C SER A 37 14.65 21.15 43.05
N PRO A 38 15.95 20.80 43.00
CA PRO A 38 16.98 21.47 43.82
C PRO A 38 17.93 22.43 43.06
N VAL A 39 17.41 23.33 42.20
CA VAL A 39 18.22 24.41 41.60
C VAL A 39 17.46 25.74 41.66
N ASP A 40 17.68 26.53 42.71
CA ASP A 40 18.48 27.76 42.59
C ASP A 40 18.77 28.39 43.96
N ALA A 41 19.93 29.07 44.10
CA ALA A 41 20.34 29.64 45.40
C ALA A 41 21.32 30.83 45.28
N ARG A 42 20.80 32.04 45.03
CA ARG A 42 21.40 33.34 45.40
C ARG A 42 20.34 34.46 45.47
N PRO A 43 20.63 35.59 46.16
CA PRO A 43 19.59 36.36 46.84
C PRO A 43 19.11 37.64 46.14
N ASP A 44 18.01 38.16 46.69
CA ASP A 44 17.24 39.36 46.31
C ASP A 44 18.03 40.67 46.25
N HIS A 45 17.48 41.64 45.52
CA HIS A 45 17.18 42.98 46.07
C HIS A 45 16.04 43.67 45.28
N GLU A 46 14.99 44.11 46.00
CA GLU A 46 14.08 45.25 45.72
C GLU A 46 13.29 45.30 44.38
N THR A 47 12.01 44.88 44.33
CA THR A 47 10.75 45.67 44.56
C THR A 47 10.30 46.57 43.38
N GLU A 48 9.01 46.84 43.10
CA GLU A 48 7.79 46.84 43.94
C GLU A 48 6.46 46.67 43.14
N ALA A 49 5.33 46.49 43.86
CA ALA A 49 3.90 46.74 43.48
C ALA A 49 3.35 46.18 42.14
N GLN A 50 2.51 45.12 42.15
CA GLN A 50 1.03 45.14 42.34
C GLN A 50 0.23 45.96 41.28
N SER A 51 -0.68 45.43 40.44
CA SER A 51 -1.77 44.41 40.55
C SER A 51 -3.19 45.03 40.65
N LEU A 52 -4.19 44.22 40.30
CA LEU A 52 -5.66 44.37 40.45
C LEU A 52 -6.51 44.98 39.32
N LEU A 53 -7.34 44.11 38.74
CA LEU A 53 -8.58 44.44 38.01
C LEU A 53 -9.71 44.86 38.98
N PRO A 54 -10.59 45.80 38.60
CA PRO A 54 -11.92 45.98 39.20
C PRO A 54 -13.02 45.26 38.39
N HIS A 55 -14.17 44.97 39.01
CA HIS A 55 -15.23 44.16 38.40
C HIS A 55 -16.66 44.74 38.63
N SER A 56 -17.48 44.68 37.58
CA SER A 56 -18.96 44.58 37.59
C SER A 56 -19.90 45.80 37.86
N ARG A 57 -20.79 46.05 36.86
CA ARG A 57 -22.26 46.31 36.96
C ARG A 57 -22.80 47.66 37.52
N PRO A 58 -24.08 48.04 37.29
CA PRO A 58 -24.98 47.84 36.12
C PRO A 58 -25.86 49.09 35.74
N HIS A 59 -26.93 48.89 34.96
CA HIS A 59 -28.16 49.73 34.72
C HIS A 59 -28.28 50.72 33.52
N ASP A 60 -29.21 50.34 32.61
CA ASP A 60 -30.39 51.08 32.11
C ASP A 60 -30.41 52.33 31.19
N GLN A 61 -31.39 52.27 30.27
CA GLN A 61 -32.24 53.34 29.68
C GLN A 61 -31.65 54.65 29.09
N SER A 62 -31.38 54.59 27.77
CA SER A 62 -31.92 55.50 26.72
C SER A 62 -31.72 57.04 26.77
N ARG A 63 -31.23 57.63 25.66
CA ARG A 63 -31.99 58.56 24.76
C ARG A 63 -31.13 59.28 23.70
N ARG A 64 -31.65 59.31 22.45
CA ARG A 64 -31.49 60.32 21.38
C ARG A 64 -30.09 60.52 20.74
N ALA A 65 -30.12 60.89 19.46
CA ALA A 65 -28.98 61.36 18.65
C ALA A 65 -28.83 62.90 18.74
N PRO A 66 -27.80 63.52 18.13
CA PRO A 66 -27.95 63.93 16.71
C PRO A 66 -26.64 63.94 15.87
N ALA A 67 -26.80 64.25 14.57
CA ALA A 67 -25.89 64.95 13.64
C ALA A 67 -24.41 64.50 13.49
N GLY A 68 -23.96 64.39 12.24
CA GLY A 68 -22.55 64.12 11.89
C GLY A 68 -21.74 65.38 11.56
N TYR A 69 -20.41 65.21 11.48
CA TYR A 69 -19.47 66.12 10.84
C TYR A 69 -18.35 65.31 10.16
N ARG A 70 -17.67 65.88 9.16
CA ARG A 70 -16.64 65.19 8.36
C ARG A 70 -15.55 66.19 7.93
N PRO A 71 -14.27 66.01 8.28
CA PRO A 71 -13.17 66.79 7.74
C PRO A 71 -12.56 66.19 6.45
N PRO A 72 -11.72 66.94 5.69
CA PRO A 72 -11.33 66.62 4.31
C PRO A 72 -9.81 66.38 4.14
N HIS A 73 -9.37 66.17 2.88
CA HIS A 73 -8.17 66.75 2.21
C HIS A 73 -8.03 66.12 0.79
N VAL A 74 -7.33 66.66 -0.21
CA VAL A 74 -7.34 68.00 -0.85
C VAL A 74 -6.60 67.89 -2.21
N GLU A 75 -6.98 68.66 -3.22
CA GLU A 75 -6.33 68.75 -4.56
C GLU A 75 -5.90 70.19 -4.84
N THR A 76 -4.85 70.40 -5.65
CA THR A 76 -4.50 71.65 -6.37
C THR A 76 -3.55 71.38 -7.55
N ASP A 77 -3.79 72.04 -8.69
CA ASP A 77 -2.95 72.04 -9.91
C ASP A 77 -1.87 73.16 -9.91
N ASP A 78 -0.86 73.08 -10.80
CA ASP A 78 -0.55 74.06 -11.88
C ASP A 78 0.90 74.01 -12.45
N GLU A 79 1.00 74.14 -13.80
CA GLU A 79 2.03 74.79 -14.65
C GLU A 79 3.57 74.52 -14.53
N GLY A 80 4.19 74.13 -15.67
CA GLY A 80 5.37 74.87 -16.20
C GLY A 80 6.70 74.15 -16.59
N SER A 81 6.88 73.82 -17.89
CA SER A 81 8.17 73.74 -18.68
C SER A 81 9.29 72.75 -18.26
N GLU A 82 10.26 72.31 -19.09
CA GLU A 82 10.48 72.08 -20.55
C GLU A 82 11.86 71.32 -20.69
N TRP A 83 12.20 70.77 -21.88
CA TRP A 83 13.49 70.09 -22.25
C TRP A 83 13.71 68.63 -21.73
N SER A 84 14.39 67.69 -22.42
CA SER A 84 14.72 67.52 -23.87
C SER A 84 15.49 66.18 -24.13
N LEU A 85 15.11 65.42 -25.18
CA LEU A 85 15.94 64.48 -26.00
C LEU A 85 16.48 63.17 -25.31
N ASP A 86 16.22 61.97 -25.86
CA ASP A 86 17.02 61.15 -26.83
C ASP A 86 18.03 60.21 -26.09
N ASP A 87 18.28 58.91 -26.37
CA ASP A 87 17.81 57.81 -27.28
C ASP A 87 17.92 56.43 -26.47
N ASP A 88 17.58 55.17 -26.85
CA ASP A 88 16.81 54.46 -27.93
C ASP A 88 16.53 52.96 -27.52
N ASP A 89 15.84 52.17 -28.38
CA ASP A 89 15.75 50.68 -28.55
C ASP A 89 15.15 49.66 -27.51
N ASP A 90 14.37 48.69 -28.06
CA ASP A 90 13.94 47.31 -27.65
C ASP A 90 13.57 46.94 -26.18
N SER A 91 12.48 46.19 -25.87
CA SER A 91 11.65 45.27 -26.67
C SER A 91 10.17 45.12 -26.19
N ASP A 92 9.38 44.32 -26.92
CA ASP A 92 8.15 43.58 -26.54
C ASP A 92 6.89 44.32 -26.02
N THR A 93 5.80 44.27 -26.80
CA THR A 93 4.45 43.76 -26.35
C THR A 93 3.40 43.76 -27.48
N GLU A 94 2.86 42.59 -27.84
CA GLU A 94 1.69 42.52 -28.74
C GLU A 94 0.39 42.89 -28.00
N GLY A 95 -0.05 44.15 -28.16
CA GLY A 95 -1.21 44.69 -27.42
C GLY A 95 -2.32 45.36 -28.26
N ALA A 96 -2.30 45.28 -29.59
CA ALA A 96 -3.05 46.23 -30.43
C ALA A 96 -3.77 45.69 -31.69
N GLN A 97 -3.84 44.37 -31.95
CA GLN A 97 -4.32 43.84 -33.25
C GLN A 97 -5.50 42.85 -33.21
N VAL A 98 -6.40 42.92 -32.22
CA VAL A 98 -7.67 42.13 -32.20
C VAL A 98 -8.88 43.03 -32.00
N ARG A 99 -9.08 44.00 -32.90
CA ARG A 99 -10.19 44.99 -32.79
C ARG A 99 -10.68 45.60 -34.11
N ARG A 100 -10.46 44.95 -35.26
CA ARG A 100 -10.89 45.50 -36.58
C ARG A 100 -11.16 44.47 -37.69
N GLU A 101 -11.28 43.18 -37.38
CA GLU A 101 -11.66 42.15 -38.38
C GLU A 101 -12.71 41.22 -37.77
N MET A 102 -13.57 40.65 -38.63
CA MET A 102 -14.73 39.80 -38.30
C MET A 102 -15.91 40.49 -37.57
N GLU A 103 -16.32 41.66 -38.10
CA GLU A 103 -17.73 41.75 -38.55
C GLU A 103 -17.84 41.03 -39.91
N GLU A 104 -19.05 40.63 -40.32
CA GLU A 104 -19.37 39.82 -41.52
C GLU A 104 -18.89 38.35 -41.51
N LEU A 105 -19.70 37.47 -40.92
CA LEU A 105 -20.51 36.48 -41.68
C LEU A 105 -21.46 35.70 -40.76
N GLU A 106 -22.72 35.56 -41.18
CA GLU A 106 -23.81 34.95 -40.40
C GLU A 106 -24.07 33.49 -40.79
N ILE A 107 -24.64 32.69 -39.87
CA ILE A 107 -25.84 31.85 -40.12
C ILE A 107 -26.47 31.41 -38.78
N GLU A 108 -27.78 31.19 -38.81
CA GLU A 108 -28.72 31.18 -37.67
C GLU A 108 -28.58 30.00 -36.70
N ASP A 109 -28.84 30.25 -35.40
CA ASP A 109 -29.11 29.22 -34.39
C ASP A 109 -30.20 29.74 -33.39
N PRO A 110 -31.32 29.03 -33.12
CA PRO A 110 -32.52 29.66 -32.55
C PRO A 110 -32.75 29.45 -31.04
N LEU A 111 -32.66 30.57 -30.27
CA LEU A 111 -33.38 30.85 -29.01
C LEU A 111 -32.97 30.02 -27.76
N SER A 112 -32.85 30.58 -26.54
CA SER A 112 -33.00 31.97 -26.07
C SER A 112 -32.32 32.23 -24.71
N ASP A 113 -31.80 33.44 -24.55
CA ASP A 113 -31.69 34.23 -23.31
C ASP A 113 -30.78 33.79 -22.14
N SER A 114 -29.53 34.28 -22.23
CA SER A 114 -28.93 35.26 -21.30
C SER A 114 -27.79 34.83 -20.35
N ASN A 115 -26.65 35.51 -20.51
CA ASN A 115 -25.48 35.47 -19.64
C ASN A 115 -25.63 36.39 -18.42
N SER A 116 -25.10 35.98 -17.27
CA SER A 116 -23.85 36.56 -16.74
C SER A 116 -23.52 36.08 -15.32
N SER A 117 -22.22 35.95 -15.04
CA SER A 117 -21.68 35.75 -13.70
C SER A 117 -20.95 37.03 -13.25
N THR A 118 -21.10 37.42 -11.98
CA THR A 118 -19.98 37.48 -11.00
C THR A 118 -20.33 38.20 -9.69
N SER A 119 -20.09 37.50 -8.58
CA SER A 119 -19.58 38.04 -7.30
C SER A 119 -20.48 38.88 -6.35
N SER A 120 -20.02 38.92 -5.10
CA SER A 120 -20.44 39.79 -3.99
C SER A 120 -21.87 39.65 -3.42
N TRP A 121 -22.03 38.83 -2.38
CA TRP A 121 -23.14 38.98 -1.42
C TRP A 121 -22.66 38.81 0.03
N THR A 122 -22.25 39.92 0.64
CA THR A 122 -21.99 40.02 2.08
C THR A 122 -23.13 40.78 2.77
N LYS A 123 -23.47 40.36 4.01
CA LYS A 123 -24.32 41.08 5.00
C LYS A 123 -25.86 41.04 4.82
N ARG A 124 -26.45 40.04 5.48
CA ARG A 124 -27.55 40.17 6.48
C ARG A 124 -28.82 40.99 6.15
N ILE A 125 -29.87 40.27 5.75
CA ILE A 125 -31.25 40.43 6.26
C ILE A 125 -31.79 39.00 6.44
N GLY A 126 -32.59 38.60 7.44
CA GLY A 126 -33.14 39.31 8.61
C GLY A 126 -34.32 38.51 9.17
N PHE A 127 -34.08 37.56 10.09
CA PHE A 127 -35.07 36.58 10.57
C PHE A 127 -36.13 37.20 11.51
N SER A 128 -37.09 37.95 10.96
CA SER A 128 -38.18 38.56 11.73
C SER A 128 -39.56 38.43 11.07
N ARG A 129 -39.93 37.21 10.62
CA ARG A 129 -41.32 36.92 10.16
C ARG A 129 -41.78 35.44 10.17
N PHE A 130 -41.21 34.57 11.00
CA PHE A 130 -41.75 33.21 11.22
C PHE A 130 -42.05 32.94 12.70
N THR A 131 -43.29 33.24 13.11
CA THR A 131 -43.82 32.88 14.43
C THR A 131 -44.31 31.43 14.44
N LEU A 132 -43.50 30.51 14.95
CA LEU A 132 -43.90 29.11 15.17
C LEU A 132 -45.02 29.01 16.24
N PRO A 133 -46.03 28.15 16.05
CA PRO A 133 -47.09 27.95 17.04
C PRO A 133 -46.55 27.26 18.30
N ARG A 134 -46.85 27.82 19.48
CA ARG A 134 -46.32 27.36 20.78
C ARG A 134 -47.04 26.09 21.28
N TRP A 135 -46.70 24.92 20.74
CA TRP A 135 -47.12 23.64 21.31
C TRP A 135 -46.37 23.31 22.60
N LYS A 136 -47.10 23.22 23.72
CA LYS A 136 -46.56 22.86 25.04
C LYS A 136 -46.68 21.35 25.28
N TRP A 137 -45.62 20.59 25.02
CA TRP A 137 -45.50 19.23 25.54
C TRP A 137 -44.87 19.26 26.94
N ARG A 138 -45.46 18.51 27.88
CA ARG A 138 -44.92 18.28 29.23
C ARG A 138 -44.83 16.78 29.45
N TRP A 139 -43.62 16.23 29.39
CA TRP A 139 -43.39 14.85 29.80
C TRP A 139 -43.46 14.75 31.32
N ARG A 140 -44.29 13.82 31.81
CA ARG A 140 -44.25 13.28 33.17
C ARG A 140 -44.33 11.76 33.05
N LEU A 141 -43.22 11.09 33.31
CA LEU A 141 -43.16 9.63 33.35
C LEU A 141 -43.96 9.12 34.58
N PRO A 142 -44.92 8.20 34.42
CA PRO A 142 -45.58 7.57 35.55
C PRO A 142 -44.66 6.52 36.18
N ARG A 143 -44.43 6.61 37.51
CA ARG A 143 -43.83 5.49 38.26
C ARG A 143 -44.83 4.33 38.32
N VAL A 144 -44.42 3.15 37.85
CA VAL A 144 -45.21 1.93 37.95
C VAL A 144 -44.94 1.27 39.30
N THR A 145 -45.89 1.37 40.23
CA THR A 145 -45.84 0.69 41.53
C THR A 145 -46.87 -0.45 41.55
N VAL A 146 -46.40 -1.69 41.47
CA VAL A 146 -47.29 -2.87 41.53
C VAL A 146 -47.78 -3.06 42.97
N ARG A 147 -49.10 -3.01 43.16
CA ARG A 147 -49.77 -3.46 44.39
C ARG A 147 -50.78 -4.54 44.03
N LEU A 148 -50.64 -5.72 44.63
CA LEU A 148 -51.60 -6.81 44.53
C LEU A 148 -52.87 -6.47 45.36
N PRO A 149 -54.08 -6.53 44.77
CA PRO A 149 -55.32 -6.47 45.54
C PRO A 149 -55.50 -7.72 46.41
N ARG A 150 -56.13 -7.54 47.57
CA ARG A 150 -56.47 -8.62 48.53
C ARG A 150 -57.96 -8.98 48.39
N GLN A 151 -58.34 -10.09 48.99
CA GLN A 151 -59.64 -10.76 48.93
C GLN A 151 -60.76 -10.02 49.71
N SER A 152 -62.03 -10.42 49.44
CA SER A 152 -63.30 -10.08 50.12
C SER A 152 -63.97 -8.75 49.68
N GLU A 153 -65.31 -8.58 49.71
CA GLU A 153 -66.40 -9.47 50.18
C GLU A 153 -67.79 -9.04 49.62
N ASN A 154 -68.75 -9.98 49.50
CA ASN A 154 -70.21 -9.80 49.31
C ASN A 154 -70.67 -9.07 48.01
N ALA A 155 -71.82 -9.32 47.36
CA ALA A 155 -73.01 -10.18 47.53
C ALA A 155 -73.65 -10.41 46.11
N ASN A 156 -74.69 -11.20 45.81
CA ASN A 156 -75.54 -12.18 46.50
C ASN A 156 -76.34 -13.03 45.45
N ASP A 157 -77.20 -13.96 45.89
CA ASP A 157 -78.48 -14.49 45.31
C ASP A 157 -78.57 -14.85 43.79
N GLU A 158 -78.69 -16.12 43.35
CA GLU A 158 -79.87 -17.06 43.31
C GLU A 158 -80.34 -17.25 41.83
N GLU A 159 -80.84 -18.39 41.32
CA GLU A 159 -80.96 -19.79 41.82
C GLU A 159 -81.09 -20.81 40.62
N SER A 160 -80.91 -22.11 40.87
CA SER A 160 -81.44 -23.28 40.11
C SER A 160 -80.86 -23.70 38.72
N GLY A 161 -80.98 -25.01 38.38
CA GLY A 161 -80.91 -25.54 37.00
C GLY A 161 -79.88 -26.66 36.70
N GLU A 162 -80.28 -27.94 36.81
CA GLU A 162 -79.39 -29.12 36.66
C GLU A 162 -78.94 -29.45 35.22
N SER A 163 -77.71 -30.01 35.08
CA SER A 163 -77.44 -31.40 34.61
C SER A 163 -76.28 -31.62 33.59
N SER A 164 -75.66 -32.80 33.70
CA SER A 164 -74.79 -33.52 32.75
C SER A 164 -73.36 -33.00 32.49
N GLU A 165 -72.42 -33.95 32.40
CA GLU A 165 -70.97 -33.71 32.24
C GLU A 165 -70.52 -33.76 30.77
N THR A 166 -69.60 -32.87 30.35
CA THR A 166 -68.48 -33.27 29.46
C THR A 166 -67.33 -32.26 29.41
N ARG A 167 -66.11 -32.76 29.19
CA ARG A 167 -64.87 -31.96 29.06
C ARG A 167 -64.95 -30.98 27.88
N THR A 168 -64.68 -29.69 28.13
CA THR A 168 -64.49 -28.68 27.07
C THR A 168 -63.07 -28.11 27.06
N ARG A 169 -62.53 -27.88 25.85
CA ARG A 169 -61.22 -27.23 25.63
C ARG A 169 -61.35 -25.73 25.87
N THR A 170 -60.51 -25.15 26.72
CA THR A 170 -60.42 -23.70 26.91
C THR A 170 -59.85 -23.00 25.68
N ARG A 171 -60.72 -22.35 24.91
CA ARG A 171 -60.38 -21.59 23.70
C ARG A 171 -60.23 -20.11 24.07
N TRP A 172 -58.99 -19.61 24.13
CA TRP A 172 -58.72 -18.20 24.41
C TRP A 172 -59.39 -17.30 23.35
N ARG A 173 -60.39 -16.51 23.78
CA ARG A 173 -60.97 -15.41 23.01
C ARG A 173 -60.31 -14.11 23.48
N CYS A 174 -59.57 -13.44 22.60
CA CYS A 174 -59.23 -12.04 22.82
C CYS A 174 -60.48 -11.17 22.59
N PRO A 175 -60.81 -10.22 23.49
CA PRO A 175 -61.86 -9.25 23.23
C PRO A 175 -61.35 -8.21 22.23
N THR A 176 -62.00 -8.09 21.07
CA THR A 176 -61.75 -6.99 20.13
C THR A 176 -62.38 -5.70 20.69
N PRO A 177 -61.61 -4.61 20.88
CA PRO A 177 -62.22 -3.31 21.15
C PRO A 177 -62.98 -2.83 19.91
N ASN A 178 -64.13 -2.16 20.12
CA ASN A 178 -64.90 -1.55 19.03
C ASN A 178 -64.21 -0.25 18.58
N ILE A 179 -63.17 -0.38 17.74
CA ILE A 179 -62.43 0.76 17.17
C ILE A 179 -63.36 1.55 16.24
N THR A 180 -63.54 2.84 16.53
CA THR A 180 -64.37 3.72 15.70
C THR A 180 -63.69 3.94 14.35
N SER A 181 -64.46 4.08 13.27
CA SER A 181 -63.92 4.28 11.92
C SER A 181 -62.95 5.48 11.81
N ARG A 182 -63.18 6.54 12.59
CA ARG A 182 -62.28 7.71 12.71
C ARG A 182 -60.94 7.38 13.38
N GLU A 183 -60.93 6.45 14.34
CA GLU A 183 -59.72 6.01 15.04
C GLU A 183 -58.90 5.06 14.15
N LEU A 184 -59.59 4.15 13.43
CA LEU A 184 -58.97 3.30 12.42
C LEU A 184 -58.26 4.13 11.33
N ALA A 185 -58.91 5.19 10.82
CA ALA A 185 -58.33 6.10 9.85
C ALA A 185 -57.07 6.82 10.39
N LEU A 186 -57.05 7.20 11.68
CA LEU A 186 -55.87 7.81 12.32
C LEU A 186 -54.72 6.81 12.53
N VAL A 187 -55.03 5.55 12.83
CA VAL A 187 -54.03 4.47 12.93
C VAL A 187 -53.45 4.15 11.54
N ILE A 188 -54.27 4.02 10.51
CA ILE A 188 -53.83 3.80 9.13
C ILE A 188 -52.99 4.98 8.63
N GLY A 189 -53.42 6.23 8.87
CA GLY A 189 -52.65 7.42 8.49
C GLY A 189 -51.28 7.49 9.17
N ARG A 190 -51.18 7.09 10.45
CA ARG A 190 -49.89 6.98 11.17
C ARG A 190 -49.04 5.83 10.66
N LEU A 191 -49.65 4.69 10.30
CA LEU A 191 -48.93 3.56 9.71
C LEU A 191 -48.37 3.91 8.33
N LEU A 192 -49.14 4.60 7.49
CA LEU A 192 -48.69 5.11 6.19
C LEU A 192 -47.59 6.17 6.34
N ALA A 193 -47.68 7.07 7.33
CA ALA A 193 -46.61 8.02 7.63
C ALA A 193 -45.33 7.32 8.10
N LEU A 194 -45.42 6.26 8.92
CA LEU A 194 -44.28 5.44 9.31
C LEU A 194 -43.70 4.67 8.12
N ILE A 195 -44.53 4.09 7.25
CA ILE A 195 -44.09 3.40 6.02
C ILE A 195 -43.43 4.38 5.05
N ALA A 196 -43.93 5.63 4.95
CA ALA A 196 -43.29 6.67 4.15
C ALA A 196 -41.92 7.06 4.75
N VAL A 197 -41.84 7.33 6.05
CA VAL A 197 -40.56 7.68 6.71
C VAL A 197 -39.54 6.55 6.63
N PHE A 198 -39.93 5.30 6.96
CA PHE A 198 -39.05 4.15 6.81
C PHE A 198 -38.71 3.88 5.34
N GLY A 199 -39.64 4.08 4.40
CA GLY A 199 -39.39 3.96 2.97
C GLY A 199 -38.40 5.01 2.45
N THR A 200 -38.47 6.24 2.94
CA THR A 200 -37.49 7.30 2.61
C THR A 200 -36.13 7.00 3.25
N VAL A 201 -36.07 6.58 4.52
CA VAL A 201 -34.80 6.19 5.16
C VAL A 201 -34.17 4.98 4.46
N TYR A 202 -34.98 3.99 4.08
CA TYR A 202 -34.55 2.81 3.32
C TYR A 202 -34.08 3.17 1.91
N LEU A 203 -34.77 4.08 1.21
CA LEU A 203 -34.31 4.62 -0.07
C LEU A 203 -32.99 5.37 0.07
N LEU A 204 -32.82 6.22 1.10
CA LEU A 204 -31.57 6.93 1.35
C LEU A 204 -30.39 6.00 1.67
N PHE A 205 -30.67 4.85 2.30
CA PHE A 205 -29.68 3.78 2.53
C PHE A 205 -29.39 2.94 1.26
N ILE A 206 -30.37 2.71 0.38
CA ILE A 206 -30.22 1.86 -0.82
C ILE A 206 -29.73 2.60 -2.05
N SER A 207 -30.09 3.87 -2.23
CA SER A 207 -29.50 4.73 -3.26
C SER A 207 -28.08 5.18 -2.88
N ASP A 208 -27.53 4.63 -1.79
CA ASP A 208 -26.27 5.00 -1.16
C ASP A 208 -26.09 6.52 -1.01
N LEU A 209 -27.20 7.24 -0.78
CA LEU A 209 -27.15 8.70 -0.75
C LEU A 209 -26.35 9.15 0.46
N PHE A 210 -26.44 8.44 1.59
CA PHE A 210 -25.62 8.76 2.75
C PHE A 210 -24.14 8.41 2.57
N GLY A 211 -23.74 7.34 1.87
CA GLY A 211 -22.34 7.08 1.57
C GLY A 211 -21.75 8.08 0.57
N ASN A 212 -22.49 8.40 -0.49
CA ASN A 212 -22.10 9.40 -1.48
C ASN A 212 -22.18 10.84 -0.93
N VAL A 213 -22.99 11.10 0.12
CA VAL A 213 -23.08 12.41 0.80
C VAL A 213 -22.12 12.52 1.97
N THR A 214 -21.75 11.46 2.69
CA THR A 214 -20.58 11.53 3.59
C THR A 214 -19.30 11.64 2.78
N GLN A 215 -19.17 10.95 1.64
CA GLN A 215 -18.12 11.26 0.67
C GLN A 215 -18.20 12.73 0.26
N ARG A 216 -19.31 13.26 -0.29
CA ARG A 216 -19.39 14.69 -0.70
C ARG A 216 -19.25 15.74 0.42
N LEU A 217 -19.55 15.42 1.67
CA LEU A 217 -19.42 16.35 2.80
C LEU A 217 -18.03 16.28 3.44
N ASN A 218 -17.39 15.12 3.46
CA ASN A 218 -15.99 14.97 3.87
C ASN A 218 -15.04 15.27 2.68
N SER A 219 -15.54 15.30 1.44
CA SER A 219 -14.82 15.68 0.22
C SER A 219 -15.14 17.10 -0.26
N GLN A 220 -15.13 18.04 0.67
CA GLN A 220 -14.24 19.18 0.44
C GLN A 220 -12.79 18.66 0.47
N ARG A 221 -12.40 17.91 -0.57
CA ARG A 221 -10.99 17.64 -0.87
C ARG A 221 -10.36 19.03 -1.01
N PHE A 222 -9.38 19.30 -0.16
CA PHE A 222 -8.60 20.53 -0.25
C PHE A 222 -8.00 20.60 -1.66
N ASP A 223 -7.94 21.81 -2.23
CA ASP A 223 -7.32 21.96 -3.54
C ASP A 223 -5.86 21.47 -3.45
N PRO A 224 -5.41 20.52 -4.30
CA PRO A 224 -4.09 19.91 -4.13
C PRO A 224 -2.94 20.92 -4.23
N GLU A 225 -3.07 22.01 -4.99
CA GLU A 225 -2.03 23.04 -5.03
C GLU A 225 -2.08 23.93 -3.77
N ALA A 226 -3.27 24.26 -3.24
CA ALA A 226 -3.40 24.92 -1.95
C ALA A 226 -2.83 24.08 -0.77
N VAL A 227 -2.94 22.75 -0.81
CA VAL A 227 -2.29 21.88 0.20
C VAL A 227 -0.77 21.96 0.08
N ARG A 228 -0.21 21.85 -1.13
CA ARG A 228 1.25 21.93 -1.34
C ARG A 228 1.80 23.29 -0.95
N GLN A 229 1.11 24.38 -1.30
CA GLN A 229 1.45 25.74 -0.86
C GLN A 229 1.39 25.86 0.66
N PHE A 230 0.37 25.30 1.32
CA PHE A 230 0.31 25.27 2.78
C PHE A 230 1.52 24.56 3.37
N LEU A 231 1.89 23.37 2.88
CA LEU A 231 3.07 22.63 3.34
C LEU A 231 4.35 23.45 3.14
N GLN A 232 4.58 24.01 1.95
CA GLN A 232 5.80 24.78 1.65
C GLN A 232 5.92 26.08 2.46
N PHE A 233 4.82 26.78 2.73
CA PHE A 233 4.82 28.03 3.51
C PHE A 233 4.70 27.86 5.03
N SER A 234 4.54 26.64 5.54
CA SER A 234 4.39 26.38 6.99
C SER A 234 5.64 25.80 7.65
N VAL A 235 6.66 25.44 6.85
CA VAL A 235 7.99 25.06 7.31
C VAL A 235 8.75 26.29 7.80
N ASP A 236 9.28 26.24 9.02
CA ASP A 236 10.05 27.31 9.66
C ASP A 236 11.48 26.83 10.00
N SER A 237 12.48 27.39 9.31
CA SER A 237 13.90 27.07 9.54
C SER A 237 14.37 27.42 10.95
N GLU A 238 13.80 28.41 11.64
CA GLU A 238 14.18 28.74 13.03
C GLU A 238 13.63 27.68 14.00
N GLN A 239 12.48 27.09 13.69
CA GLN A 239 11.94 25.95 14.46
C GLN A 239 12.77 24.68 14.25
N ILE A 240 13.29 24.44 13.03
CA ILE A 240 14.27 23.36 12.79
C ILE A 240 15.56 23.63 13.56
N ARG A 241 16.06 24.87 13.54
CA ARG A 241 17.29 25.29 14.24
C ARG A 241 17.22 25.08 15.75
N GLU A 242 16.17 25.56 16.41
CA GLU A 242 16.02 25.33 17.86
C GLU A 242 15.72 23.85 18.21
N SER A 243 15.07 23.09 17.32
CA SER A 243 14.98 21.63 17.46
C SER A 243 16.37 20.98 17.42
N LEU A 244 17.18 21.25 16.38
CA LEU A 244 18.53 20.71 16.28
C LEU A 244 19.37 21.07 17.51
N ARG A 245 19.27 22.32 17.98
CA ARG A 245 19.94 22.83 19.17
C ARG A 245 19.56 22.07 20.45
N HIS A 246 18.32 21.61 20.58
CA HIS A 246 17.86 20.80 21.70
C HIS A 246 18.45 19.39 21.65
N PHE A 247 18.27 18.68 20.53
CA PHE A 247 18.73 17.29 20.40
C PHE A 247 20.26 17.15 20.47
N THR A 248 21.00 18.13 19.94
CA THR A 248 22.48 18.16 20.01
C THR A 248 23.05 18.73 21.32
N SER A 249 22.21 19.06 22.31
CA SER A 249 22.65 19.76 23.53
C SER A 249 23.48 18.90 24.50
N PHE A 250 23.31 17.58 24.45
CA PHE A 250 24.09 16.60 25.21
C PHE A 250 24.29 15.31 24.41
N ALA A 251 25.24 14.47 24.83
CA ALA A 251 25.57 13.25 24.11
C ALA A 251 24.59 12.10 24.40
N HIS A 252 24.17 11.41 23.34
CA HIS A 252 23.03 10.48 23.35
C HIS A 252 23.34 9.20 22.56
N ILE A 253 24.35 8.46 23.03
CA ILE A 253 24.66 7.11 22.52
C ILE A 253 23.46 6.19 22.78
N ALA A 254 23.18 5.31 21.81
CA ALA A 254 22.07 4.36 21.84
C ALA A 254 21.82 3.69 23.20
N GLY A 255 20.56 3.65 23.62
CA GLY A 255 20.14 2.98 24.86
C GLY A 255 20.65 3.59 26.17
N THR A 256 21.22 4.81 26.16
CA THR A 256 21.68 5.51 27.36
C THR A 256 20.59 6.40 28.00
N GLU A 257 20.84 6.89 29.22
CA GLU A 257 19.91 7.82 29.91
C GLU A 257 19.68 9.13 29.11
N GLY A 258 20.65 9.56 28.31
CA GLY A 258 20.52 10.73 27.43
C GLY A 258 19.61 10.45 26.24
N ASP A 259 19.88 9.37 25.50
CA ASP A 259 19.03 8.93 24.39
C ASP A 259 17.56 8.72 24.86
N TYR A 260 17.34 8.04 26.00
CA TYR A 260 15.99 7.86 26.54
C TYR A 260 15.24 9.18 26.76
N ALA A 261 15.93 10.24 27.21
CA ALA A 261 15.32 11.55 27.38
C ALA A 261 14.86 12.13 26.03
N LEU A 262 15.72 12.09 25.01
CA LEU A 262 15.40 12.56 23.65
C LEU A 262 14.29 11.71 22.99
N ALA A 263 14.27 10.40 23.24
CA ALA A 263 13.21 9.50 22.80
C ALA A 263 11.84 9.93 23.36
N MET A 264 11.79 10.30 24.65
CA MET A 264 10.58 10.81 25.28
C MET A 264 10.21 12.21 24.79
N ASP A 265 11.17 13.07 24.45
CA ASP A 265 10.89 14.38 23.86
C ASP A 265 10.29 14.25 22.44
N VAL A 266 10.80 13.35 21.58
CA VAL A 266 10.19 13.02 20.28
C VAL A 266 8.74 12.53 20.46
N HIS A 267 8.52 11.59 21.38
CA HIS A 267 7.17 11.10 21.72
C HIS A 267 6.23 12.24 22.15
N ASN A 268 6.72 13.13 23.03
CA ASN A 268 5.93 14.25 23.54
C ASN A 268 5.59 15.26 22.44
N SER A 269 6.51 15.51 21.48
CA SER A 269 6.25 16.33 20.31
C SER A 269 5.10 15.76 19.47
N PHE A 270 5.17 14.49 19.05
CA PHE A 270 4.10 13.85 18.28
C PHE A 270 2.74 13.82 19.01
N VAL A 271 2.73 13.70 20.34
CA VAL A 271 1.50 13.80 21.15
C VAL A 271 0.93 15.23 21.15
N ASN A 272 1.80 16.26 21.20
CA ASN A 272 1.38 17.66 21.15
C ASN A 272 0.86 18.08 19.75
N ASP A 273 1.45 17.54 18.69
CA ASP A 273 1.07 17.80 17.29
C ASP A 273 -0.27 17.16 16.89
N GLY A 274 -0.82 16.28 17.75
CA GLY A 274 -2.18 15.75 17.59
C GLY A 274 -2.31 14.58 16.61
N PHE A 275 -1.28 13.74 16.52
CA PHE A 275 -1.32 12.49 15.74
C PHE A 275 -2.43 11.54 16.21
N ASP A 276 -3.03 10.79 15.27
CA ASP A 276 -4.16 9.91 15.56
C ASP A 276 -3.75 8.72 16.47
N GLN A 277 -2.49 8.26 16.36
CA GLN A 277 -1.89 7.23 17.21
C GLN A 277 -0.41 7.57 17.46
N VAL A 278 0.08 7.40 18.69
CA VAL A 278 1.51 7.52 19.07
C VAL A 278 1.89 6.35 19.98
N ALA A 279 3.07 5.76 19.77
CA ALA A 279 3.51 4.56 20.48
C ALA A 279 5.04 4.53 20.69
N VAL A 280 5.48 3.68 21.63
CA VAL A 280 6.88 3.35 21.91
C VAL A 280 7.03 1.84 21.88
N ASP A 281 7.97 1.31 21.09
CA ASP A 281 8.45 -0.08 21.24
C ASP A 281 9.75 -0.08 22.03
N GLU A 282 9.89 -1.08 22.89
CA GLU A 282 11.10 -1.33 23.66
C GLU A 282 11.74 -2.65 23.20
N TYR A 283 13.04 -2.64 22.92
CA TYR A 283 13.82 -3.85 22.58
C TYR A 283 15.03 -3.99 23.54
N TYR A 284 15.58 -5.20 23.62
CA TYR A 284 16.59 -5.61 24.61
C TYR A 284 17.80 -6.24 23.91
N VAL A 285 18.69 -5.42 23.39
CA VAL A 285 19.67 -5.78 22.37
C VAL A 285 21.09 -5.91 22.91
N TYR A 286 21.99 -6.55 22.16
CA TYR A 286 23.41 -6.59 22.49
C TYR A 286 24.07 -5.23 22.22
N LEU A 287 24.65 -4.60 23.26
CA LEU A 287 25.44 -3.37 23.13
C LEU A 287 26.67 -3.39 24.06
N ASN A 288 27.67 -2.58 23.71
CA ASN A 288 28.96 -2.48 24.40
C ASN A 288 29.37 -1.01 24.60
N TYR A 289 29.95 -0.71 25.77
CA TYR A 289 30.37 0.63 26.18
C TYR A 289 31.80 0.62 26.72
N PRO A 290 32.57 1.70 26.55
CA PRO A 290 33.97 1.76 26.98
C PRO A 290 34.11 1.90 28.50
N LYS A 291 35.00 1.12 29.11
CA LYS A 291 35.40 1.34 30.51
C LYS A 291 36.22 2.62 30.64
N LYS A 292 35.98 3.37 31.72
CA LYS A 292 36.65 4.64 32.04
C LYS A 292 38.18 4.56 31.92
N ASP A 293 38.78 3.56 32.56
CA ASP A 293 40.23 3.28 32.52
C ASP A 293 40.54 2.04 31.64
N GLY A 294 39.62 1.70 30.72
CA GLY A 294 39.67 0.49 29.91
C GLY A 294 40.49 0.61 28.63
N ARG A 295 40.71 1.83 28.13
CA ARG A 295 41.34 2.08 26.83
C ARG A 295 42.72 2.68 27.00
N LEU A 296 43.71 2.15 26.28
CA LEU A 296 45.10 2.59 26.35
C LEU A 296 45.84 2.23 25.06
N ILE A 297 46.69 3.15 24.58
CA ILE A 297 47.64 2.89 23.49
C ILE A 297 49.02 3.41 23.92
N GLU A 298 49.99 2.49 24.02
CA GLU A 298 51.40 2.80 24.38
C GLU A 298 52.38 2.16 23.39
N ILE A 299 53.54 2.80 23.19
CA ILE A 299 54.71 2.21 22.52
C ILE A 299 55.65 1.70 23.62
N MET A 300 55.99 0.41 23.59
CA MET A 300 56.80 -0.25 24.62
C MET A 300 58.31 -0.18 24.32
N SER A 301 59.12 -0.29 25.38
CA SER A 301 60.56 -0.57 25.31
C SER A 301 60.83 -1.86 24.50
N PRO A 302 61.99 -2.02 23.85
CA PRO A 302 62.39 -3.29 23.24
C PRO A 302 62.34 -4.49 24.19
N ASP A 303 62.46 -4.26 25.50
CA ASP A 303 62.35 -5.27 26.56
C ASP A 303 60.89 -5.63 26.94
N GLY A 304 59.90 -4.88 26.41
CA GLY A 304 58.47 -5.05 26.69
C GLY A 304 57.98 -4.56 28.07
N GLU A 305 58.87 -4.16 28.99
CA GLU A 305 58.52 -3.87 30.39
C GLU A 305 57.94 -2.47 30.68
N LYS A 306 58.17 -1.48 29.81
CA LYS A 306 57.84 -0.06 30.07
C LYS A 306 57.35 0.65 28.81
N ALA A 307 56.43 1.60 28.97
CA ALA A 307 56.10 2.56 27.90
C ALA A 307 57.26 3.53 27.66
N ILE A 308 57.61 3.74 26.39
CA ILE A 308 58.40 4.88 25.90
C ILE A 308 57.49 6.10 25.73
N TRP A 309 56.28 5.86 25.22
CA TRP A 309 55.25 6.86 24.96
C TRP A 309 53.87 6.24 25.21
N ALA A 310 52.95 7.05 25.72
CA ALA A 310 51.53 6.74 25.85
C ALA A 310 50.72 7.84 25.16
N ALA A 311 49.58 7.50 24.57
CA ALA A 311 48.67 8.48 23.98
C ALA A 311 48.22 9.51 25.03
N ALA A 312 48.67 10.76 24.90
CA ALA A 312 48.48 11.80 25.93
C ALA A 312 47.00 12.16 26.18
N SER A 313 46.16 11.95 25.16
CA SER A 313 44.72 11.74 25.28
C SER A 313 44.28 10.81 24.16
N LEU A 314 43.40 9.85 24.46
CA LEU A 314 42.61 9.13 23.44
C LEU A 314 41.32 9.88 23.09
N GLU A 315 40.85 10.77 23.98
CA GLU A 315 39.68 11.59 23.76
C GLU A 315 40.04 12.90 23.04
N GLU A 316 39.04 13.45 22.36
CA GLU A 316 39.02 14.76 21.74
C GLU A 316 39.02 15.87 22.82
N ASN A 317 39.42 17.10 22.48
CA ASN A 317 39.19 18.23 23.37
C ASN A 317 37.71 18.68 23.26
N GLU A 318 36.95 18.65 24.35
CA GLU A 318 35.56 19.13 24.39
C GLU A 318 35.45 20.61 23.97
N VAL A 319 34.98 20.87 22.75
CA VAL A 319 34.67 22.22 22.24
C VAL A 319 33.17 22.46 22.40
N GLY A 320 32.80 23.32 23.36
CA GLY A 320 31.41 23.71 23.61
C GLY A 320 31.14 24.22 25.02
N GLY A 321 31.99 23.81 25.99
CA GLY A 321 31.72 23.99 27.42
C GLY A 321 31.03 22.76 28.01
N GLN A 322 30.91 22.72 29.34
CA GLN A 322 30.43 21.54 30.08
C GLN A 322 28.89 21.42 30.06
N THR A 323 28.29 21.24 28.89
CA THR A 323 26.83 21.17 28.72
C THR A 323 26.25 19.78 29.03
N ALA A 324 27.07 18.72 28.96
CA ALA A 324 26.59 17.33 28.78
C ALA A 324 26.98 16.29 29.86
N GLY A 325 27.67 16.68 30.95
CA GLY A 325 27.85 15.85 32.17
C GLY A 325 28.72 14.58 32.10
N HIS A 326 28.87 13.94 30.94
CA HIS A 326 29.60 12.68 30.75
C HIS A 326 30.65 12.78 29.61
N PRO A 327 31.83 12.13 29.73
CA PRO A 327 32.82 12.16 28.65
C PRO A 327 32.35 11.35 27.44
N THR A 328 32.41 11.94 26.24
CA THR A 328 32.18 11.28 24.96
C THR A 328 33.38 10.40 24.59
N PHE A 329 33.55 9.29 25.29
CA PHE A 329 34.68 8.37 25.11
C PHE A 329 34.82 7.89 23.65
N SER A 330 36.05 7.85 23.15
CA SER A 330 36.39 7.35 21.81
C SER A 330 36.55 5.82 21.82
N PHE A 331 35.71 5.10 21.07
CA PHE A 331 35.73 3.64 20.91
C PHE A 331 35.02 3.23 19.61
N HIS A 332 35.03 1.93 19.29
CA HIS A 332 34.16 1.36 18.25
C HIS A 332 33.02 0.52 18.87
N GLY A 333 31.80 0.69 18.37
CA GLY A 333 30.68 -0.22 18.60
C GLY A 333 31.01 -1.64 18.15
N HIS A 334 30.51 -2.66 18.85
CA HIS A 334 30.73 -4.09 18.59
C HIS A 334 32.20 -4.58 18.53
N SER A 335 33.19 -3.75 18.91
CA SER A 335 34.58 -4.18 19.05
C SER A 335 34.75 -5.16 20.21
N LYS A 336 35.58 -6.18 20.01
CA LYS A 336 35.92 -7.14 21.07
C LYS A 336 36.69 -6.48 22.21
N SER A 337 36.30 -6.78 23.44
CA SER A 337 37.06 -6.40 24.65
C SER A 337 38.37 -7.21 24.73
N GLY A 338 39.51 -6.54 24.95
CA GLY A 338 40.81 -7.22 25.07
C GLY A 338 42.01 -6.31 25.40
N ASP A 339 43.09 -6.94 25.85
CA ASP A 339 44.42 -6.34 26.09
C ASP A 339 45.43 -7.16 25.26
N VAL A 340 46.14 -6.50 24.33
CA VAL A 340 47.07 -7.14 23.40
C VAL A 340 48.36 -6.33 23.23
N LYS A 341 49.48 -7.05 23.03
CA LYS A 341 50.79 -6.45 22.74
C LYS A 341 51.40 -7.11 21.51
N GLY A 342 51.79 -6.32 20.52
CA GLY A 342 52.34 -6.82 19.25
C GLY A 342 53.11 -5.75 18.47
N PRO A 343 53.99 -6.12 17.52
CA PRO A 343 54.67 -5.17 16.65
C PRO A 343 53.66 -4.41 15.78
N LEU A 344 53.88 -3.11 15.58
CA LEU A 344 53.00 -2.27 14.77
C LEU A 344 53.33 -2.41 13.26
N ILE A 345 52.29 -2.56 12.43
CA ILE A 345 52.42 -2.59 10.96
C ILE A 345 51.36 -1.67 10.34
N TYR A 346 51.79 -0.78 9.45
CA TYR A 346 50.91 0.10 8.69
C TYR A 346 50.39 -0.61 7.44
N ALA A 347 49.05 -0.69 7.30
CA ALA A 347 48.36 -1.49 6.29
C ALA A 347 47.42 -0.64 5.40
N ASN A 348 47.83 0.60 5.10
CA ASN A 348 47.12 1.53 4.21
C ASN A 348 45.67 1.78 4.64
N TYR A 349 44.67 1.48 3.80
CA TYR A 349 43.24 1.62 4.11
C TYR A 349 42.62 0.33 4.68
N GLY A 350 43.40 -0.75 4.86
CA GLY A 350 42.91 -2.02 5.41
C GLY A 350 42.03 -2.84 4.46
N SER A 351 42.15 -2.68 3.13
CA SER A 351 41.40 -3.52 2.19
C SER A 351 42.01 -4.92 2.06
N ARG A 352 41.23 -5.90 1.57
CA ARG A 352 41.73 -7.24 1.17
C ARG A 352 42.94 -7.18 0.23
N LYS A 353 43.05 -6.13 -0.59
CA LYS A 353 44.16 -5.89 -1.52
C LYS A 353 45.43 -5.40 -0.80
N ASP A 354 45.29 -4.51 0.19
CA ASP A 354 46.42 -3.99 0.97
C ASP A 354 47.08 -5.09 1.81
N PHE A 355 46.29 -5.93 2.48
CA PHE A 355 46.81 -7.07 3.25
C PHE A 355 47.46 -8.13 2.36
N LYS A 356 46.96 -8.32 1.13
CA LYS A 356 47.65 -9.16 0.14
C LYS A 356 48.98 -8.55 -0.29
N GLU A 357 49.06 -7.23 -0.50
CA GLU A 357 50.33 -6.56 -0.86
C GLU A 357 51.39 -6.71 0.26
N LEU A 358 51.00 -6.73 1.54
CA LEU A 358 51.91 -7.05 2.66
C LEU A 358 52.42 -8.50 2.60
N ALA A 359 51.51 -9.46 2.34
CA ALA A 359 51.85 -10.88 2.24
C ALA A 359 52.75 -11.19 1.02
N ASP A 360 52.47 -10.58 -0.14
CA ASP A 360 53.26 -10.71 -1.36
C ASP A 360 54.67 -10.10 -1.20
N LYS A 361 54.85 -9.13 -0.28
CA LYS A 361 56.17 -8.59 0.16
C LYS A 361 56.86 -9.45 1.22
N GLY A 362 56.24 -10.52 1.71
CA GLY A 362 56.80 -11.38 2.75
C GLY A 362 56.81 -10.76 4.15
N ILE A 363 55.95 -9.78 4.43
CA ILE A 363 55.80 -9.18 5.76
C ILE A 363 54.90 -10.10 6.60
N ASP A 364 55.42 -10.67 7.69
CA ASP A 364 54.61 -11.47 8.61
C ASP A 364 53.76 -10.56 9.51
N THR A 365 52.44 -10.75 9.41
CA THR A 365 51.38 -10.02 10.11
C THR A 365 50.91 -10.73 11.38
N LYS A 366 51.34 -11.97 11.62
CA LYS A 366 50.83 -12.78 12.73
C LYS A 366 51.23 -12.24 14.09
N GLY A 367 50.24 -11.93 14.93
CA GLY A 367 50.50 -11.34 16.24
C GLY A 367 50.88 -9.86 16.21
N ALA A 368 50.81 -9.20 15.04
CA ALA A 368 51.01 -7.77 14.91
C ALA A 368 49.73 -6.98 15.28
N ILE A 369 49.87 -5.67 15.42
CA ILE A 369 48.76 -4.71 15.49
C ILE A 369 48.73 -3.92 14.18
N ALA A 370 47.57 -3.85 13.54
CA ALA A 370 47.37 -3.11 12.29
C ALA A 370 47.14 -1.63 12.60
N LEU A 371 47.73 -0.75 11.78
CA LEU A 371 47.37 0.66 11.70
C LEU A 371 46.80 0.95 10.30
N VAL A 372 45.56 1.43 10.22
CA VAL A 372 44.83 1.65 8.96
C VAL A 372 44.13 3.01 8.92
N ARG A 373 43.92 3.53 7.71
CA ARG A 373 43.20 4.79 7.43
C ARG A 373 41.69 4.55 7.24
N TYR A 374 40.86 5.49 7.69
CA TYR A 374 39.40 5.34 7.76
C TYR A 374 38.72 5.24 6.39
N HIS A 375 39.06 6.08 5.41
CA HIS A 375 38.36 6.13 4.11
C HIS A 375 39.00 5.17 3.06
N GLY A 376 38.96 5.55 1.78
CA GLY A 376 39.77 4.99 0.70
C GLY A 376 39.26 3.68 0.08
N THR A 377 40.16 2.74 -0.19
CA THR A 377 39.89 1.50 -0.98
C THR A 377 38.99 0.47 -0.28
N GLN A 378 38.50 0.79 0.91
CA GLN A 378 37.46 0.08 1.65
C GLN A 378 36.76 1.15 2.50
N PRO A 379 35.51 1.53 2.23
CA PRO A 379 34.82 2.53 3.07
C PRO A 379 34.40 1.92 4.41
N ASN A 380 33.67 0.81 4.39
CA ASN A 380 33.13 0.15 5.59
C ASN A 380 34.21 -0.20 6.64
N LEU A 381 34.02 0.32 7.86
CA LEU A 381 34.93 0.19 9.01
C LEU A 381 35.10 -1.26 9.48
N ALA A 382 33.99 -1.99 9.64
CA ALA A 382 33.97 -3.37 10.12
C ALA A 382 34.74 -4.33 9.20
N LEU A 383 34.59 -4.17 7.88
CA LEU A 383 35.30 -4.98 6.89
C LEU A 383 36.83 -4.79 6.96
N LYS A 384 37.34 -3.60 7.33
CA LYS A 384 38.78 -3.38 7.57
C LYS A 384 39.28 -4.21 8.75
N VAL A 385 38.56 -4.16 9.87
CA VAL A 385 38.92 -4.90 11.09
C VAL A 385 38.79 -6.42 10.87
N LYS A 386 37.80 -6.86 10.10
CA LYS A 386 37.65 -8.27 9.70
C LYS A 386 38.73 -8.72 8.72
N ALA A 387 39.16 -7.88 7.79
CA ALA A 387 40.28 -8.18 6.90
C ALA A 387 41.61 -8.26 7.68
N ALA A 388 41.81 -7.41 8.70
CA ALA A 388 42.95 -7.51 9.62
C ALA A 388 42.92 -8.81 10.45
N GLU A 389 41.76 -9.19 11.00
CA GLU A 389 41.56 -10.47 11.69
C GLU A 389 41.96 -11.66 10.80
N LEU A 390 41.46 -11.70 9.56
CA LEU A 390 41.76 -12.75 8.60
C LEU A 390 43.23 -12.75 8.12
N ALA A 391 43.89 -11.58 8.13
CA ALA A 391 45.33 -11.46 7.91
C ALA A 391 46.19 -11.85 9.14
N GLY A 392 45.58 -12.24 10.27
CA GLY A 392 46.30 -12.76 11.45
C GLY A 392 46.79 -11.70 12.44
N PHE A 393 46.35 -10.45 12.29
CA PHE A 393 46.56 -9.41 13.30
C PHE A 393 45.81 -9.75 14.59
N ILE A 394 46.31 -9.28 15.74
CA ILE A 394 45.66 -9.44 17.06
C ILE A 394 44.98 -8.17 17.56
N GLY A 395 45.04 -7.07 16.80
CA GLY A 395 44.34 -5.82 17.08
C GLY A 395 44.43 -4.85 15.91
N CYS A 396 43.50 -3.89 15.84
CA CYS A 396 43.42 -2.92 14.75
C CYS A 396 43.21 -1.48 15.26
N ILE A 397 44.03 -0.54 14.81
CA ILE A 397 43.96 0.88 15.14
C ILE A 397 43.58 1.64 13.86
N VAL A 398 42.53 2.46 13.94
CA VAL A 398 41.98 3.19 12.78
C VAL A 398 42.14 4.70 13.02
N TYR A 399 42.43 5.47 11.96
CA TYR A 399 42.46 6.94 12.03
C TYR A 399 41.99 7.59 10.72
N SER A 400 41.33 8.73 10.81
CA SER A 400 41.00 9.58 9.64
C SER A 400 42.24 10.37 9.27
N ASP A 401 42.74 10.23 8.03
CA ASP A 401 44.01 10.83 7.60
C ASP A 401 43.80 12.19 6.92
N PRO A 402 44.61 13.22 7.22
CA PRO A 402 44.47 14.57 6.66
C PRO A 402 44.44 14.71 5.13
N ALA A 403 44.94 13.73 4.37
CA ALA A 403 44.84 13.72 2.91
C ALA A 403 43.48 13.24 2.39
N ASP A 404 42.72 12.51 3.21
CA ASP A 404 41.38 12.04 2.93
C ASP A 404 40.35 13.04 3.51
N ASP A 405 40.43 13.29 4.83
CA ASP A 405 39.71 14.34 5.57
C ASP A 405 40.63 15.02 6.59
N GLY A 406 40.75 16.35 6.50
CA GLY A 406 41.55 17.19 7.39
C GLY A 406 42.24 18.35 6.67
N PHE A 407 43.31 18.87 7.29
CA PHE A 407 43.94 20.15 6.91
C PHE A 407 44.54 20.23 5.49
N VAL A 408 44.65 19.11 4.75
CA VAL A 408 45.11 19.11 3.35
C VAL A 408 43.96 19.44 2.38
N LYS A 409 42.69 19.23 2.79
CA LYS A 409 41.50 19.59 2.02
C LYS A 409 41.09 21.05 2.22
N GLY A 410 41.15 21.56 3.45
CA GLY A 410 40.82 22.95 3.80
C GLY A 410 41.03 23.24 5.28
N GLU A 411 40.42 24.30 5.81
CA GLU A 411 40.51 24.59 7.25
C GLU A 411 39.71 23.55 8.07
N PRO A 412 40.25 23.03 9.19
CA PRO A 412 39.56 22.08 10.05
C PRO A 412 38.66 22.74 11.09
N ALA A 413 37.78 21.94 11.70
CA ALA A 413 36.88 22.36 12.77
C ALA A 413 37.65 22.91 13.99
N PRO A 414 37.08 23.86 14.75
CA PRO A 414 35.77 24.51 14.56
C PRO A 414 35.84 25.76 13.66
N LYS A 415 36.88 25.92 12.82
CA LYS A 415 37.04 27.11 11.96
C LYS A 415 36.64 26.86 10.51
N GLY A 416 36.78 25.63 10.05
CA GLY A 416 36.31 25.16 8.75
C GLY A 416 35.79 23.73 8.84
N ARG A 417 35.54 23.14 7.68
CA ARG A 417 34.69 21.96 7.54
C ARG A 417 35.31 20.66 8.04
N PHE A 418 36.63 20.49 7.94
CA PHE A 418 37.32 19.19 7.96
C PHE A 418 37.78 18.70 9.35
N MET A 419 38.19 17.43 9.46
CA MET A 419 38.63 16.80 10.73
C MET A 419 39.81 17.53 11.41
N PRO A 420 39.72 17.89 12.72
CA PRO A 420 40.79 18.54 13.46
C PRO A 420 41.92 17.60 13.89
N ALA A 421 42.98 18.17 14.49
CA ALA A 421 44.19 17.44 14.84
C ALA A 421 43.98 16.33 15.87
N ASP A 422 43.06 16.56 16.80
CA ASP A 422 42.68 15.66 17.87
C ASP A 422 41.30 15.02 17.69
N GLY A 423 40.61 15.30 16.58
CA GLY A 423 39.32 14.72 16.24
C GLY A 423 39.41 13.21 16.01
N VAL A 424 38.36 12.49 16.41
CA VAL A 424 38.26 11.03 16.36
C VAL A 424 36.90 10.63 15.80
N GLN A 425 36.90 10.09 14.59
CA GLN A 425 35.73 9.45 13.99
C GLN A 425 35.45 8.12 14.73
N ARG A 426 34.29 8.03 15.38
CA ARG A 426 33.76 6.78 15.96
C ARG A 426 33.00 5.99 14.89
N GLY A 427 32.42 4.86 15.26
CA GLY A 427 31.73 3.97 14.33
C GLY A 427 31.66 2.54 14.86
N SER A 428 30.74 1.75 14.32
CA SER A 428 30.64 0.33 14.63
C SER A 428 31.59 -0.54 13.80
N VAL A 429 32.11 -1.60 14.42
CA VAL A 429 32.79 -2.72 13.74
C VAL A 429 31.88 -3.96 13.66
N SER A 430 30.56 -3.75 13.72
CA SER A 430 29.55 -4.77 13.41
C SER A 430 29.58 -5.14 11.92
N LEU A 431 29.48 -6.43 11.62
CA LEU A 431 29.53 -6.94 10.25
C LEU A 431 28.12 -6.94 9.64
N SER A 432 27.56 -5.74 9.41
CA SER A 432 26.22 -5.52 8.87
C SER A 432 25.98 -6.28 7.56
N ASN A 433 26.98 -6.32 6.67
CA ASN A 433 26.96 -7.13 5.44
C ASN A 433 26.78 -8.64 5.68
N TRP A 434 27.02 -9.15 6.89
CA TRP A 434 26.92 -10.56 7.27
C TRP A 434 25.67 -10.85 8.12
N VAL A 435 25.36 -9.96 9.07
CA VAL A 435 24.19 -9.97 9.96
C VAL A 435 23.80 -8.52 10.27
N ILE A 436 22.55 -8.17 9.98
CA ILE A 436 21.93 -6.86 10.31
C ILE A 436 20.99 -7.02 11.52
N GLY A 437 20.68 -5.94 12.26
CA GLY A 437 19.90 -6.00 13.51
C GLY A 437 20.73 -6.42 14.73
N ASP A 438 20.09 -6.88 15.79
CA ASP A 438 20.82 -7.45 16.93
C ASP A 438 21.59 -8.71 16.51
N VAL A 439 22.90 -8.66 16.68
CA VAL A 439 23.84 -9.75 16.37
C VAL A 439 23.54 -11.05 17.13
N LEU A 440 22.67 -11.01 18.15
CA LEU A 440 22.21 -12.18 18.91
C LEU A 440 20.82 -12.74 18.52
N THR A 441 20.01 -12.03 17.75
CA THR A 441 18.65 -12.49 17.34
C THR A 441 18.39 -12.46 15.83
N PRO A 442 19.33 -12.85 14.95
CA PRO A 442 19.19 -12.64 13.50
C PRO A 442 18.01 -13.40 12.89
N GLY A 443 16.92 -12.69 12.60
CA GLY A 443 15.67 -13.21 12.03
C GLY A 443 14.46 -13.23 12.97
N TRP A 444 14.53 -12.66 14.17
CA TRP A 444 13.40 -12.50 15.09
C TRP A 444 13.61 -11.36 16.12
N GLU A 445 12.52 -10.73 16.56
CA GLU A 445 12.61 -9.53 17.43
C GLU A 445 13.25 -9.77 18.82
N SER A 446 14.14 -8.86 19.21
CA SER A 446 14.92 -8.90 20.46
C SER A 446 14.10 -8.44 21.68
N LYS A 447 12.96 -9.09 21.95
CA LYS A 447 12.17 -8.89 23.18
C LYS A 447 12.79 -9.61 24.39
N GLU A 448 12.38 -9.23 25.61
CA GLU A 448 13.10 -9.59 26.84
C GLU A 448 13.23 -11.10 27.07
N GLU A 449 12.19 -11.89 26.79
CA GLU A 449 12.15 -13.34 27.03
C GLU A 449 12.58 -14.19 25.80
N GLU A 450 12.81 -13.57 24.65
CA GLU A 450 13.13 -14.29 23.40
C GLU A 450 14.54 -14.92 23.41
N PRO A 451 14.74 -16.05 22.70
CA PRO A 451 16.01 -16.77 22.72
C PRO A 451 17.08 -15.94 22.01
N ARG A 452 18.28 -15.91 22.58
CA ARG A 452 19.46 -15.25 22.02
C ARG A 452 20.53 -16.26 21.67
N MET A 453 21.22 -16.04 20.55
CA MET A 453 22.46 -16.73 20.21
C MET A 453 23.54 -16.40 21.25
N LYS A 454 24.59 -17.22 21.30
CA LYS A 454 25.77 -16.91 22.11
C LYS A 454 26.81 -16.11 21.34
N LEU A 455 27.63 -15.37 22.07
CA LEU A 455 28.74 -14.57 21.53
C LEU A 455 29.80 -15.39 20.76
N ASP A 456 29.93 -16.69 21.04
CA ASP A 456 30.80 -17.61 20.30
C ASP A 456 30.15 -18.20 19.02
N GLN A 457 28.87 -17.89 18.77
CA GLN A 457 28.07 -18.45 17.67
C GLN A 457 27.66 -17.40 16.63
N THR A 458 27.57 -16.12 17.00
CA THR A 458 27.25 -15.06 16.04
C THR A 458 28.40 -14.81 15.06
N LYS A 459 28.04 -14.46 13.82
CA LYS A 459 28.98 -14.06 12.77
C LYS A 459 29.07 -12.54 12.60
N GLY A 460 28.20 -11.77 13.26
CA GLY A 460 28.17 -10.30 13.17
C GLY A 460 29.33 -9.59 13.86
N LEU A 461 30.10 -10.29 14.72
CA LEU A 461 31.14 -9.68 15.55
C LEU A 461 32.58 -10.00 15.07
N VAL A 462 33.42 -8.97 15.05
CA VAL A 462 34.88 -9.08 14.85
C VAL A 462 35.57 -9.75 16.04
N GLN A 463 36.64 -10.50 15.78
CA GLN A 463 37.30 -11.35 16.78
C GLN A 463 38.61 -10.78 17.33
N ILE A 464 38.91 -9.51 17.07
CA ILE A 464 40.05 -8.76 17.61
C ILE A 464 39.62 -7.42 18.22
N PRO A 465 40.31 -6.91 19.25
CA PRO A 465 40.10 -5.56 19.76
C PRO A 465 40.49 -4.50 18.73
N SER A 466 39.73 -3.41 18.68
CA SER A 466 40.04 -2.26 17.85
C SER A 466 39.74 -0.92 18.54
N LEU A 467 40.39 0.16 18.12
CA LEU A 467 40.10 1.52 18.57
C LEU A 467 40.28 2.55 17.44
N PRO A 468 39.46 3.61 17.41
CA PRO A 468 39.73 4.80 16.62
C PRO A 468 40.71 5.72 17.37
N ILE A 469 41.56 6.44 16.63
CA ILE A 469 42.43 7.49 17.17
C ILE A 469 42.50 8.70 16.24
N SER A 470 42.86 9.84 16.81
CA SER A 470 43.16 11.06 16.05
C SER A 470 44.49 10.95 15.30
N TRP A 471 44.60 11.64 14.16
CA TRP A 471 45.82 11.58 13.35
C TRP A 471 47.05 12.15 14.05
N ARG A 472 46.90 13.06 15.03
CA ARG A 472 47.98 13.48 15.94
C ARG A 472 48.60 12.31 16.71
N ASN A 473 47.78 11.35 17.16
CA ASN A 473 48.28 10.14 17.82
C ASN A 473 48.87 9.17 16.78
N ALA A 474 48.24 9.03 15.60
CA ALA A 474 48.77 8.22 14.50
C ALA A 474 50.13 8.72 13.98
N GLN A 475 50.38 10.03 13.99
CA GLN A 475 51.67 10.64 13.65
C GLN A 475 52.82 10.06 14.49
N VAL A 476 52.64 9.98 15.81
CA VAL A 476 53.66 9.44 16.72
C VAL A 476 53.89 7.95 16.46
N LEU A 477 52.80 7.19 16.23
CA LEU A 477 52.89 5.77 15.87
C LEU A 477 53.69 5.58 14.56
N LEU A 478 53.34 6.30 13.49
CA LEU A 478 54.01 6.23 12.18
C LEU A 478 55.48 6.66 12.24
N GLN A 479 55.83 7.67 13.04
CA GLN A 479 57.22 8.09 13.24
C GLN A 479 58.08 6.97 13.87
N HIS A 480 57.51 6.15 14.75
CA HIS A 480 58.21 5.02 15.37
C HIS A 480 58.32 3.79 14.44
N ILE A 481 57.52 3.70 13.36
CA ILE A 481 57.70 2.68 12.30
C ILE A 481 58.87 3.05 11.36
N GLU A 482 59.43 4.27 11.40
CA GLU A 482 60.46 4.69 10.45
C GLU A 482 61.70 3.76 10.45
N GLY A 483 61.95 3.13 9.30
CA GLY A 483 63.09 2.24 9.07
C GLY A 483 62.78 0.75 9.23
N PHE A 484 61.58 0.39 9.67
CA PHE A 484 61.13 -1.00 9.80
C PHE A 484 60.30 -1.44 8.58
N GLY A 485 60.51 -2.68 8.12
CA GLY A 485 59.85 -3.20 6.91
C GLY A 485 60.34 -2.55 5.62
N GLU A 486 59.41 -2.28 4.70
CA GLU A 486 59.69 -1.61 3.42
C GLU A 486 59.21 -0.15 3.41
N ARG A 487 59.74 0.67 2.49
CA ARG A 487 59.20 2.01 2.25
C ARG A 487 57.87 1.91 1.51
N SER A 488 56.82 2.54 2.05
CA SER A 488 55.49 2.48 1.47
C SER A 488 55.45 3.08 0.05
N PRO A 489 54.69 2.47 -0.89
CA PRO A 489 54.52 3.00 -2.25
C PRO A 489 53.84 4.38 -2.21
N LYS A 490 53.87 5.11 -3.32
CA LYS A 490 53.29 6.47 -3.39
C LYS A 490 51.79 6.51 -3.06
N SER A 491 51.05 5.48 -3.41
CA SER A 491 49.61 5.30 -3.15
C SER A 491 49.26 5.12 -1.67
N TRP A 492 50.21 4.72 -0.84
CA TRP A 492 50.01 4.44 0.59
C TRP A 492 50.34 5.65 1.48
N ARG A 493 50.62 6.82 0.91
CA ARG A 493 51.06 8.01 1.66
C ARG A 493 49.88 8.93 1.93
N GLY A 494 49.57 9.12 3.21
CA GLY A 494 48.64 10.13 3.66
C GLY A 494 49.26 11.52 3.82
N GLY A 495 48.51 12.42 4.43
CA GLY A 495 48.78 13.85 4.60
C GLY A 495 49.45 14.24 5.91
N ILE A 496 49.63 13.29 6.84
CA ILE A 496 50.25 13.56 8.15
C ILE A 496 51.67 14.17 7.98
N PRO A 497 51.97 15.31 8.67
CA PRO A 497 53.26 15.98 8.54
C PRO A 497 54.38 15.24 9.28
N ASP A 498 55.63 15.48 8.89
CA ASP A 498 56.84 14.94 9.53
C ASP A 498 56.86 13.41 9.71
N VAL A 499 56.21 12.68 8.81
CA VAL A 499 56.21 11.20 8.72
C VAL A 499 56.98 10.74 7.48
N LYS A 500 57.84 9.74 7.63
CA LYS A 500 58.37 8.95 6.51
C LYS A 500 57.63 7.62 6.46
N TRP A 501 56.90 7.38 5.38
CA TRP A 501 56.02 6.22 5.24
C TRP A 501 56.80 4.91 5.03
N TRP A 502 56.70 4.02 6.02
CA TRP A 502 57.21 2.65 6.01
C TRP A 502 56.06 1.69 6.39
N THR A 503 56.15 0.42 5.97
CA THR A 503 55.14 -0.61 6.30
C THR A 503 55.26 -1.12 7.73
N GLY A 504 56.46 -1.14 8.30
CA GLY A 504 56.75 -2.00 9.45
C GLY A 504 56.87 -3.48 9.07
N ASN A 505 57.31 -4.26 10.03
CA ASN A 505 57.41 -5.73 10.02
C ASN A 505 57.37 -6.28 11.47
N SER A 506 57.68 -7.56 11.67
CA SER A 506 57.76 -8.21 12.99
C SER A 506 58.90 -7.70 13.91
N THR A 507 59.78 -6.82 13.43
CA THR A 507 60.83 -6.16 14.26
C THR A 507 60.49 -4.71 14.64
N SER A 508 59.33 -4.20 14.24
CA SER A 508 58.86 -2.85 14.62
C SER A 508 58.61 -2.73 16.12
N PRO A 509 58.53 -1.50 16.67
CA PRO A 509 58.19 -1.28 18.07
C PRO A 509 56.89 -1.99 18.48
N ILE A 510 56.90 -2.60 19.66
CA ILE A 510 55.75 -3.27 20.24
C ILE A 510 54.78 -2.19 20.74
N VAL A 511 53.56 -2.21 20.23
CA VAL A 511 52.46 -1.40 20.76
C VAL A 511 51.66 -2.24 21.75
N HIS A 512 51.24 -1.61 22.85
CA HIS A 512 50.21 -2.12 23.75
C HIS A 512 48.89 -1.46 23.36
N LEU A 513 47.93 -2.27 22.89
CA LEU A 513 46.56 -1.86 22.63
C LEU A 513 45.65 -2.50 23.68
N LYS A 514 45.03 -1.67 24.51
CA LYS A 514 44.03 -2.06 25.49
C LYS A 514 42.68 -1.46 25.09
N ASN A 515 41.64 -2.28 25.04
CA ASN A 515 40.25 -1.85 24.91
C ASN A 515 39.38 -2.78 25.77
N GLU A 516 39.28 -2.49 27.07
CA GLU A 516 38.32 -3.13 27.96
C GLU A 516 36.97 -2.41 27.91
N GLN A 517 35.90 -3.20 27.85
CA GLN A 517 34.54 -2.69 27.68
C GLN A 517 33.58 -3.32 28.70
N ASP A 518 32.51 -2.62 29.03
CA ASP A 518 31.32 -3.19 29.65
C ASP A 518 30.35 -3.61 28.54
N VAL A 519 29.87 -4.84 28.63
CA VAL A 519 29.05 -5.49 27.60
C VAL A 519 27.74 -5.88 28.24
N ASN A 520 26.62 -5.50 27.61
CA ASN A 520 25.29 -5.86 28.05
C ASN A 520 24.58 -6.66 26.95
N GLU A 521 24.16 -7.88 27.27
CA GLU A 521 23.43 -8.79 26.37
C GLU A 521 21.93 -8.45 26.26
N LYS A 522 21.45 -7.50 27.07
CA LYS A 522 20.07 -6.98 27.08
C LYS A 522 20.07 -5.48 27.44
N GLN A 523 20.75 -4.66 26.65
CA GLN A 523 20.64 -3.22 26.74
C GLN A 523 19.30 -2.76 26.18
N LYS A 524 18.63 -1.83 26.85
CA LYS A 524 17.32 -1.35 26.43
C LYS A 524 17.46 -0.26 25.38
N ILE A 525 16.65 -0.31 24.33
CA ILE A 525 16.51 0.69 23.26
C ILE A 525 15.04 1.01 23.01
N TRP A 526 14.75 2.19 22.46
CA TRP A 526 13.41 2.78 22.32
C TRP A 526 13.16 3.37 20.93
N ASN A 527 12.29 2.70 20.16
CA ASN A 527 11.72 3.25 18.92
C ASN A 527 10.45 4.04 19.25
N ILE A 528 10.26 5.19 18.59
CA ILE A 528 9.05 6.02 18.71
C ILE A 528 8.29 6.03 17.38
N TYR A 529 6.97 5.86 17.42
CA TYR A 529 6.13 5.88 16.22
C TYR A 529 4.96 6.86 16.38
N ALA A 530 4.59 7.56 15.30
CA ALA A 530 3.40 8.39 15.23
C ALA A 530 2.69 8.21 13.88
N LYS A 531 1.34 8.13 13.89
CA LYS A 531 0.52 7.81 12.72
C LYS A 531 -0.64 8.78 12.50
N ILE A 532 -0.89 9.11 11.23
CA ILE A 532 -2.11 9.75 10.73
C ILE A 532 -2.87 8.72 9.90
N ASP A 533 -4.13 8.47 10.23
CA ASP A 533 -4.93 7.41 9.60
C ASP A 533 -5.52 7.84 8.23
N GLY A 534 -5.28 7.02 7.19
CA GLY A 534 -5.74 7.26 5.82
C GLY A 534 -7.21 6.88 5.56
N ILE A 535 -7.91 7.65 4.72
CA ILE A 535 -9.37 7.51 4.52
C ILE A 535 -9.82 6.55 3.40
N GLU A 536 -8.91 6.10 2.52
CA GLU A 536 -9.24 5.19 1.41
C GLU A 536 -8.45 3.87 1.47
N GLN A 537 -7.17 3.95 1.82
CA GLN A 537 -6.26 2.83 2.01
C GLN A 537 -5.55 2.97 3.37
N GLY A 538 -6.32 3.07 4.46
CA GLY A 538 -5.76 3.28 5.82
C GLY A 538 -4.88 2.11 6.30
N GLU A 539 -5.05 0.93 5.71
CA GLU A 539 -4.18 -0.24 5.89
C GLU A 539 -2.90 -0.21 5.04
N LYS A 540 -2.63 0.88 4.31
CA LYS A 540 -1.39 1.13 3.57
C LYS A 540 -0.69 2.36 4.12
N SER A 541 0.63 2.26 4.28
CA SER A 541 1.42 3.29 4.96
C SER A 541 2.56 3.82 4.09
N ILE A 542 2.71 5.15 4.12
CA ILE A 542 3.92 5.88 3.73
C ILE A 542 4.72 6.07 5.00
N ILE A 543 5.86 5.38 5.12
CA ILE A 543 6.71 5.41 6.31
C ILE A 543 7.83 6.43 6.09
N VAL A 544 8.11 7.23 7.11
CA VAL A 544 9.21 8.19 7.18
C VAL A 544 10.05 7.83 8.41
N GLY A 545 11.33 7.58 8.24
CA GLY A 545 12.23 7.10 9.29
C GLY A 545 13.51 7.91 9.40
N ASN A 546 14.00 8.03 10.63
CA ASN A 546 15.23 8.71 11.03
C ASN A 546 15.72 8.09 12.35
N HIS A 547 17.01 7.75 12.45
CA HIS A 547 17.57 7.39 13.75
C HIS A 547 17.84 8.63 14.62
N ARG A 548 18.00 8.39 15.92
CA ARG A 548 18.14 9.45 16.94
C ARG A 548 19.41 9.28 17.77
N ASP A 549 19.92 8.06 17.89
CA ASP A 549 21.17 7.78 18.58
C ASP A 549 22.38 8.30 17.79
N ALA A 550 23.39 8.79 18.51
CA ALA A 550 24.64 9.29 17.93
C ALA A 550 25.85 8.95 18.81
N TRP A 551 27.02 8.74 18.22
CA TRP A 551 28.27 8.52 18.98
C TRP A 551 28.69 9.69 19.88
N ALA A 552 28.22 10.90 19.59
CA ALA A 552 28.52 12.12 20.33
C ALA A 552 27.31 13.07 20.36
N PHE A 553 27.36 14.22 19.69
CA PHE A 553 26.24 15.18 19.60
C PHE A 553 25.46 15.08 18.29
N GLY A 554 26.08 14.58 17.20
CA GLY A 554 25.42 14.19 15.96
C GLY A 554 24.56 15.28 15.31
N ALA A 555 25.12 16.46 15.04
CA ALA A 555 24.34 17.58 14.49
C ALA A 555 24.09 17.47 12.99
N SER A 556 25.02 16.91 12.21
CA SER A 556 24.75 16.42 10.87
C SER A 556 24.03 15.06 10.93
N GLU A 557 24.59 14.13 11.69
CA GLU A 557 24.30 12.69 11.63
C GLU A 557 23.94 12.21 13.05
N PRO A 558 22.66 11.98 13.41
CA PRO A 558 21.44 12.06 12.58
C PRO A 558 20.56 13.31 12.78
N ASN A 559 20.88 14.21 13.72
CA ASN A 559 19.85 15.10 14.26
C ASN A 559 19.38 16.20 13.27
N SER A 560 20.08 16.42 12.15
CA SER A 560 19.55 17.21 11.03
C SER A 560 18.28 16.57 10.47
N GLY A 561 18.28 15.25 10.27
CA GLY A 561 17.12 14.44 9.89
C GLY A 561 16.03 14.46 10.97
N THR A 562 16.38 14.36 12.25
CA THR A 562 15.42 14.39 13.37
C THR A 562 14.69 15.74 13.45
N ALA A 563 15.42 16.85 13.33
CA ALA A 563 14.84 18.19 13.37
C ALA A 563 13.94 18.48 12.16
N ILE A 564 14.31 17.99 10.96
CA ILE A 564 13.48 18.05 9.75
C ILE A 564 12.22 17.18 9.88
N MET A 565 12.35 15.96 10.41
CA MET A 565 11.24 15.03 10.60
C MET A 565 10.19 15.61 11.55
N LEU A 566 10.63 16.17 12.70
CA LEU A 566 9.74 16.78 13.69
C LEU A 566 9.00 18.00 13.12
N GLU A 567 9.69 18.87 12.37
CA GLU A 567 9.05 20.04 11.76
C GLU A 567 8.00 19.64 10.70
N VAL A 568 8.31 18.64 9.85
CA VAL A 568 7.34 18.14 8.87
C VAL A 568 6.18 17.42 9.55
N ALA A 569 6.43 16.67 10.63
CA ALA A 569 5.38 16.06 11.45
C ALA A 569 4.44 17.11 12.06
N ARG A 570 4.97 18.20 12.65
CA ARG A 570 4.20 19.35 13.14
C ARG A 570 3.33 19.98 12.05
N VAL A 571 3.89 20.21 10.86
CA VAL A 571 3.15 20.78 9.72
C VAL A 571 2.03 19.87 9.23
N PHE A 572 2.24 18.54 9.21
CA PHE A 572 1.16 17.58 8.92
C PHE A 572 0.12 17.47 10.03
N GLY A 573 0.52 17.58 11.31
CA GLY A 573 -0.39 17.68 12.45
C GLY A 573 -1.30 18.91 12.37
N GLU A 574 -0.74 20.09 12.05
CA GLU A 574 -1.51 21.30 11.77
C GLU A 574 -2.49 21.13 10.61
N LEU A 575 -2.06 20.52 9.51
CA LEU A 575 -2.91 20.25 8.34
C LEU A 575 -4.06 19.29 8.70
N ALA A 576 -3.77 18.25 9.49
CA ALA A 576 -4.73 17.30 10.03
C ALA A 576 -5.73 17.96 11.00
N ALA A 577 -5.28 18.91 11.83
CA ALA A 577 -6.12 19.70 12.73
C ALA A 577 -7.03 20.70 11.99
N LYS A 578 -6.61 21.18 10.81
CA LYS A 578 -7.44 21.97 9.89
C LYS A 578 -8.50 21.14 9.15
N GLY A 579 -8.53 19.82 9.33
CA GLY A 579 -9.57 18.92 8.84
C GLY A 579 -9.22 18.15 7.56
N TRP A 580 -7.96 18.20 7.09
CA TRP A 580 -7.48 17.30 6.05
C TRP A 580 -7.19 15.91 6.62
N ARG A 581 -7.29 14.88 5.77
CA ARG A 581 -6.74 13.54 5.99
C ARG A 581 -6.28 12.95 4.66
N PRO A 582 -5.17 12.19 4.63
CA PRO A 582 -4.64 11.59 3.41
C PRO A 582 -5.48 10.40 2.94
N LEU A 583 -5.31 9.98 1.68
CA LEU A 583 -5.93 8.74 1.18
C LEU A 583 -5.30 7.49 1.81
N ARG A 584 -3.99 7.53 2.08
CA ARG A 584 -3.16 6.45 2.67
C ARG A 584 -2.57 6.91 4.00
N SER A 585 -2.31 6.01 4.92
CA SER A 585 -1.75 6.38 6.22
C SER A 585 -0.33 6.93 6.09
N ILE A 586 0.03 7.87 6.97
CA ILE A 586 1.39 8.41 7.09
C ILE A 586 1.92 8.02 8.47
N GLU A 587 3.13 7.47 8.52
CA GLU A 587 3.78 7.03 9.75
C GLU A 587 5.18 7.63 9.86
N PHE A 588 5.47 8.34 10.94
CA PHE A 588 6.80 8.85 11.29
C PHE A 588 7.41 7.95 12.36
N MET A 589 8.69 7.62 12.21
CA MET A 589 9.40 6.65 13.04
C MET A 589 10.78 7.19 13.45
N SER A 590 11.04 7.24 14.76
CA SER A 590 12.37 7.56 15.30
C SER A 590 13.03 6.29 15.82
N TRP A 591 14.14 5.91 15.17
CA TRP A 591 14.91 4.70 15.46
C TRP A 591 15.98 4.94 16.54
N ASP A 592 16.51 3.85 17.09
CA ASP A 592 17.55 3.79 18.13
C ASP A 592 18.49 2.60 17.85
N ALA A 593 19.73 2.69 18.30
CA ALA A 593 20.82 1.79 17.97
C ALA A 593 21.02 1.57 16.46
N GLU A 594 20.83 2.61 15.63
CA GLU A 594 21.29 2.56 14.23
C GLU A 594 22.81 2.41 14.24
N GLU A 595 23.51 3.33 14.92
CA GLU A 595 24.96 3.54 14.87
C GLU A 595 25.78 2.26 15.13
N TYR A 596 25.16 1.29 15.81
CA TYR A 596 25.70 -0.03 16.09
C TYR A 596 25.49 -1.05 14.97
N ASN A 597 24.29 -1.17 14.38
CA ASN A 597 23.99 -2.15 13.31
C ASN A 597 22.60 -2.00 12.61
N MET A 598 22.05 -0.79 12.47
CA MET A 598 20.65 -0.54 12.02
C MET A 598 19.63 -1.28 12.92
N ILE A 599 19.85 -1.28 14.25
CA ILE A 599 19.18 -2.24 15.14
C ILE A 599 17.68 -1.91 15.28
N GLY A 600 17.31 -0.71 15.74
CA GLY A 600 15.91 -0.36 16.00
C GLY A 600 14.98 -0.55 14.80
N SER A 601 15.41 -0.15 13.60
CA SER A 601 14.67 -0.38 12.35
C SER A 601 14.58 -1.85 11.96
N THR A 602 15.67 -2.61 12.10
CA THR A 602 15.68 -4.05 11.78
C THR A 602 14.79 -4.85 12.72
N GLU A 603 14.84 -4.60 14.03
CA GLU A 603 13.96 -5.26 15.01
C GLU A 603 12.47 -4.95 14.76
N PHE A 604 12.17 -3.77 14.23
CA PHE A 604 10.81 -3.43 13.76
C PHE A 604 10.44 -4.17 12.47
N VAL A 605 11.36 -4.28 11.51
CA VAL A 605 11.11 -4.99 10.25
C VAL A 605 10.95 -6.50 10.46
N GLU A 606 11.76 -7.13 11.33
CA GLU A 606 11.66 -8.55 11.65
C GLU A 606 10.35 -8.86 12.40
N LYS A 607 9.94 -8.00 13.34
CA LYS A 607 8.62 -8.04 14.00
C LYS A 607 7.44 -7.96 13.02
N ASN A 608 7.52 -7.08 12.01
CA ASN A 608 6.39 -6.72 11.15
C ASN A 608 6.48 -7.26 9.71
N LEU A 609 7.37 -8.22 9.41
CA LEU A 609 7.78 -8.57 8.05
C LEU A 609 6.60 -8.89 7.10
N GLU A 610 5.69 -9.79 7.51
CA GLU A 610 4.51 -10.16 6.70
C GLU A 610 3.52 -8.99 6.50
N VAL A 611 3.51 -8.03 7.43
CA VAL A 611 2.66 -6.84 7.39
C VAL A 611 3.25 -5.83 6.41
N LEU A 612 4.55 -5.50 6.55
CA LEU A 612 5.25 -4.56 5.67
C LEU A 612 5.20 -5.01 4.21
N GLN A 613 5.49 -6.29 3.94
CA GLN A 613 5.38 -6.91 2.59
C GLN A 613 3.99 -6.75 1.94
N GLN A 614 2.93 -6.50 2.72
CA GLN A 614 1.58 -6.30 2.22
C GLN A 614 1.10 -4.85 2.30
N GLN A 615 1.63 -4.04 3.21
CA GLN A 615 1.03 -2.76 3.66
C GLN A 615 1.96 -1.56 3.48
N ALA A 616 3.28 -1.73 3.51
CA ALA A 616 4.20 -0.64 3.22
C ALA A 616 4.13 -0.29 1.73
N PHE A 617 3.90 0.98 1.42
CA PHE A 617 3.93 1.49 0.04
C PHE A 617 5.23 2.21 -0.27
N ALA A 618 5.84 2.83 0.75
CA ALA A 618 7.06 3.62 0.65
C ALA A 618 7.76 3.64 2.01
N TYR A 619 9.09 3.64 2.00
CA TYR A 619 9.93 4.06 3.12
C TYR A 619 10.78 5.26 2.65
N ILE A 620 10.75 6.36 3.40
CA ILE A 620 11.61 7.53 3.18
C ILE A 620 12.54 7.68 4.37
N ASN A 621 13.84 7.66 4.10
CA ASN A 621 14.91 7.77 5.07
C ASN A 621 15.42 9.22 5.17
N LEU A 622 15.80 9.61 6.38
CA LEU A 622 16.32 10.93 6.74
C LEU A 622 17.44 10.73 7.76
N ASP A 623 18.65 10.51 7.27
CA ASP A 623 19.82 10.21 8.09
C ASP A 623 20.62 11.49 8.39
N GLY A 624 21.90 11.55 8.00
CA GLY A 624 22.72 12.74 7.74
C GLY A 624 22.11 13.67 6.67
N ALA A 625 20.89 14.14 6.93
CA ALA A 625 20.02 14.83 5.99
C ALA A 625 20.59 16.18 5.53
N VAL A 626 21.40 16.86 6.35
CA VAL A 626 22.17 18.04 5.94
C VAL A 626 23.58 17.97 6.50
N SER A 627 24.57 17.82 5.61
CA SER A 627 25.99 18.10 5.87
C SER A 627 26.50 19.29 5.03
N GLY A 628 25.82 19.63 3.92
CA GLY A 628 26.27 20.62 2.95
C GLY A 628 25.15 21.22 2.11
N ARG A 629 25.37 21.34 0.80
CA ARG A 629 24.55 22.14 -0.13
C ARG A 629 24.13 21.41 -1.39
N ASP A 630 24.72 20.25 -1.67
CA ASP A 630 24.45 19.51 -2.89
C ASP A 630 23.33 18.49 -2.63
N PHE A 631 22.15 18.68 -3.24
CA PHE A 631 21.04 17.74 -3.08
C PHE A 631 21.37 16.36 -3.67
N HIS A 632 21.32 15.31 -2.86
CA HIS A 632 21.46 13.91 -3.25
C HIS A 632 20.18 13.13 -2.92
N ALA A 633 19.91 12.10 -3.73
CA ALA A 633 18.79 11.19 -3.54
C ALA A 633 19.18 9.80 -4.02
N ALA A 634 19.16 8.83 -3.11
CA ALA A 634 19.46 7.42 -3.37
C ALA A 634 18.18 6.60 -3.17
N GLY A 635 17.82 5.69 -4.07
CA GLY A 635 16.52 5.02 -3.93
C GLY A 635 16.18 3.94 -4.94
N SER A 636 15.08 3.25 -4.66
CA SER A 636 14.39 2.43 -5.64
C SER A 636 14.06 3.25 -6.90
N PRO A 637 14.33 2.75 -8.12
CA PRO A 637 14.03 3.46 -9.37
C PRO A 637 12.58 3.94 -9.53
N MET A 638 11.63 3.38 -8.77
CA MET A 638 10.24 3.85 -8.68
C MET A 638 10.15 5.36 -8.42
N TYR A 639 11.06 5.91 -7.61
CA TYR A 639 11.04 7.30 -7.16
C TYR A 639 11.52 8.31 -8.18
N ARG A 640 12.23 7.89 -9.25
CA ARG A 640 12.94 8.79 -10.18
C ARG A 640 12.05 9.93 -10.70
N LYS A 641 10.85 9.59 -11.19
CA LYS A 641 9.84 10.52 -11.73
C LYS A 641 9.25 11.43 -10.66
N LEU A 642 9.07 10.91 -9.44
CA LEU A 642 8.54 11.66 -8.31
C LEU A 642 9.56 12.67 -7.79
N VAL A 643 10.78 12.23 -7.47
CA VAL A 643 11.88 13.09 -6.99
C VAL A 643 12.13 14.22 -7.98
N THR A 644 12.29 13.90 -9.27
CA THR A 644 12.45 14.88 -10.37
C THR A 644 11.33 15.94 -10.35
N LYS A 645 10.07 15.55 -10.14
CA LYS A 645 8.92 16.48 -10.10
C LYS A 645 8.90 17.33 -8.82
N VAL A 646 9.34 16.79 -7.68
CA VAL A 646 9.35 17.52 -6.40
C VAL A 646 10.45 18.58 -6.40
N ILE A 647 11.67 18.24 -6.79
CA ILE A 647 12.82 19.18 -6.78
C ILE A 647 12.72 20.27 -7.87
N ASP A 648 11.86 20.10 -8.88
CA ASP A 648 11.48 21.15 -9.84
C ASP A 648 10.61 22.25 -9.22
N ARG A 649 9.98 21.97 -8.07
CA ARG A 649 9.04 22.88 -7.37
C ARG A 649 9.66 23.58 -6.15
N VAL A 650 10.91 23.26 -5.84
CA VAL A 650 11.66 23.83 -4.71
C VAL A 650 12.78 24.70 -5.29
N LEU A 651 12.74 25.98 -4.93
CA LEU A 651 13.69 27.01 -5.35
C LEU A 651 14.74 27.19 -4.24
N ASP A 652 16.02 27.09 -4.56
CA ASP A 652 17.08 27.52 -3.65
C ASP A 652 17.20 29.05 -3.67
N PRO A 653 16.99 29.77 -2.56
CA PRO A 653 17.13 31.22 -2.51
C PRO A 653 18.59 31.71 -2.58
N ILE A 654 19.59 30.83 -2.39
CA ILE A 654 21.02 31.17 -2.47
C ILE A 654 21.50 31.14 -3.93
N ALA A 655 21.20 30.08 -4.68
CA ALA A 655 21.48 30.00 -6.12
C ALA A 655 20.47 30.76 -7.00
N ASN A 656 19.25 31.02 -6.49
CA ASN A 656 18.11 31.56 -7.26
C ASN A 656 17.73 30.65 -8.46
N GLU A 657 17.81 29.34 -8.27
CA GLU A 657 17.51 28.30 -9.26
C GLU A 657 16.71 27.17 -8.61
N THR A 658 16.01 26.35 -9.40
CA THR A 658 15.34 25.15 -8.83
C THR A 658 16.36 24.08 -8.47
N LEU A 659 16.05 23.27 -7.45
CA LEU A 659 16.90 22.13 -7.11
C LEU A 659 17.05 21.17 -8.30
N LEU A 660 16.07 21.10 -9.22
CA LEU A 660 16.22 20.34 -10.46
C LEU A 660 17.27 20.92 -11.42
N THR A 661 17.40 22.25 -11.55
CA THR A 661 18.47 22.86 -12.35
C THR A 661 19.83 22.48 -11.78
N LEU A 662 20.03 22.70 -10.48
CA LEU A 662 21.30 22.43 -9.78
C LEU A 662 21.71 20.95 -9.89
N TRP A 663 20.77 20.03 -9.70
CA TRP A 663 20.99 18.58 -9.82
C TRP A 663 21.42 18.17 -11.24
N LYS A 664 20.77 18.76 -12.27
CA LYS A 664 21.14 18.55 -13.69
C LYS A 664 22.49 19.16 -14.06
N ASP A 665 22.86 20.30 -13.50
CA ASP A 665 24.14 20.96 -13.79
C ASP A 665 25.33 20.19 -13.21
N ARG A 666 25.17 19.58 -12.02
CA ARG A 666 26.11 18.58 -11.51
C ARG A 666 26.08 17.25 -12.28
N LYS A 667 25.09 17.05 -13.17
CA LYS A 667 24.80 15.81 -13.91
C LYS A 667 24.47 14.63 -12.99
N ALA A 668 23.92 14.92 -11.83
CA ALA A 668 23.44 13.92 -10.88
C ALA A 668 22.14 13.26 -11.37
N ASP A 669 21.80 12.14 -10.76
CA ASP A 669 20.65 11.29 -11.06
C ASP A 669 20.28 10.53 -9.78
N LEU A 670 19.18 9.76 -9.79
CA LEU A 670 18.81 8.91 -8.64
C LEU A 670 19.88 7.80 -8.46
N GLU A 671 20.53 7.82 -7.31
CA GLU A 671 21.62 6.92 -6.90
C GLU A 671 21.07 5.56 -6.40
N PRO A 672 21.87 4.48 -6.40
CA PRO A 672 21.54 3.29 -5.61
C PRO A 672 21.53 3.59 -4.12
N LEU A 673 20.66 2.89 -3.40
CA LEU A 673 20.83 2.69 -1.96
C LEU A 673 22.04 1.78 -1.69
N GLY A 674 22.77 2.09 -0.63
CA GLY A 674 23.99 1.43 -0.18
C GLY A 674 23.71 0.29 0.81
N SER A 675 24.41 0.30 1.95
CA SER A 675 24.17 -0.67 3.03
C SER A 675 24.58 -0.12 4.40
N ASP A 676 24.16 1.12 4.69
CA ASP A 676 24.74 2.00 5.70
C ASP A 676 23.71 2.84 6.49
N SER A 677 22.42 2.54 6.40
CA SER A 677 21.35 3.20 7.20
C SER A 677 20.05 2.37 7.19
N ASP A 678 19.08 2.75 8.02
CA ASP A 678 17.84 2.02 8.35
C ASP A 678 17.02 1.48 7.15
N TYR A 679 17.13 2.11 5.98
CA TYR A 679 16.45 1.67 4.76
C TYR A 679 16.79 0.23 4.32
N VAL A 680 17.94 -0.31 4.74
CA VAL A 680 18.42 -1.64 4.32
C VAL A 680 17.44 -2.74 4.72
N ALA A 681 16.91 -2.71 5.96
CA ALA A 681 15.94 -3.70 6.40
C ALA A 681 14.63 -3.60 5.59
N PHE A 682 14.15 -2.38 5.34
CA PHE A 682 12.93 -2.13 4.56
C PHE A 682 13.05 -2.62 3.11
N GLN A 683 14.17 -2.37 2.42
CA GLN A 683 14.35 -2.83 1.04
C GLN A 683 14.74 -4.31 0.95
N ASP A 684 15.81 -4.76 1.62
CA ASP A 684 16.39 -6.08 1.37
C ASP A 684 15.65 -7.23 2.04
N MET A 685 14.95 -6.97 3.15
CA MET A 685 14.24 -7.99 3.94
C MET A 685 12.73 -7.94 3.67
N ALA A 686 12.14 -6.74 3.72
CA ALA A 686 10.70 -6.52 3.52
C ALA A 686 10.30 -6.20 2.08
N GLY A 687 11.23 -5.87 1.17
CA GLY A 687 10.89 -5.57 -0.23
C GLY A 687 10.02 -4.31 -0.39
N THR A 688 10.23 -3.33 0.49
CA THR A 688 9.58 -2.01 0.45
C THR A 688 10.41 -1.06 -0.40
N SER A 689 9.79 -0.42 -1.40
CA SER A 689 10.45 0.62 -2.20
C SER A 689 10.95 1.74 -1.28
N SER A 690 12.27 1.87 -1.14
CA SER A 690 12.91 2.81 -0.21
C SER A 690 13.58 3.98 -0.95
N LEU A 691 13.72 5.12 -0.26
CA LEU A 691 14.35 6.36 -0.76
C LEU A 691 15.07 7.07 0.41
N ASP A 692 16.32 7.46 0.22
CA ASP A 692 17.08 8.36 1.08
C ASP A 692 17.25 9.72 0.39
N ILE A 693 17.18 10.81 1.15
CA ILE A 693 17.34 12.20 0.65
C ILE A 693 18.19 13.03 1.60
N ARG A 694 19.17 13.77 1.05
CA ARG A 694 20.06 14.64 1.85
C ARG A 694 20.66 15.80 1.05
N PHE A 695 21.21 16.78 1.76
CA PHE A 695 22.10 17.81 1.23
C PHE A 695 23.53 17.55 1.70
N ASP A 696 24.39 17.11 0.78
CA ASP A 696 25.74 16.63 1.04
C ASP A 696 26.81 17.64 0.59
N GLY A 697 28.10 17.29 0.65
CA GLY A 697 29.18 18.10 0.10
C GLY A 697 30.59 17.56 0.36
N ASP A 698 31.52 18.46 0.69
CA ASP A 698 32.86 18.08 1.19
C ASP A 698 32.77 17.32 2.53
N PHE A 699 33.83 16.59 2.91
CA PHE A 699 33.89 15.92 4.22
C PHE A 699 33.71 16.86 5.41
N HIS A 700 33.13 16.32 6.48
CA HIS A 700 32.81 16.95 7.77
C HIS A 700 33.23 15.99 8.91
N PRO A 701 33.36 16.43 10.17
CA PRO A 701 33.76 15.58 11.30
C PRO A 701 32.62 14.63 11.75
N SER A 702 32.13 13.77 10.86
CA SER A 702 31.19 12.68 11.16
C SER A 702 31.69 11.83 12.34
N HIS A 703 30.76 11.38 13.19
CA HIS A 703 30.98 10.58 14.40
C HIS A 703 32.02 11.13 15.41
N SER A 704 32.30 12.43 15.34
CA SER A 704 33.23 13.17 16.22
C SER A 704 32.45 14.15 17.10
N SER A 705 32.97 14.52 18.28
CA SER A 705 32.38 15.60 19.09
C SER A 705 32.47 16.99 18.44
N TYR A 706 33.19 17.10 17.32
CA TYR A 706 33.21 18.29 16.47
C TYR A 706 32.01 18.39 15.51
N ASP A 707 31.25 17.30 15.27
CA ASP A 707 29.90 17.42 14.73
C ASP A 707 28.94 17.82 15.85
N ASN A 708 28.63 19.12 15.92
CA ASN A 708 27.79 19.73 16.92
C ASN A 708 27.11 20.99 16.35
N PHE A 709 26.13 21.53 17.09
CA PHE A 709 25.34 22.70 16.67
C PHE A 709 26.18 23.90 16.20
N GLN A 710 27.33 24.18 16.83
CA GLN A 710 28.16 25.33 16.47
C GLN A 710 28.83 25.15 15.11
N TRP A 711 29.22 23.91 14.75
CA TRP A 711 29.71 23.58 13.42
C TRP A 711 28.59 23.70 12.37
N MET A 712 27.38 23.20 12.68
CA MET A 712 26.25 23.28 11.74
C MET A 712 25.84 24.73 11.47
N GLU A 713 25.64 25.53 12.52
CA GLU A 713 25.20 26.93 12.45
C GLU A 713 26.20 27.84 11.72
N SER A 714 27.51 27.55 11.81
CA SER A 714 28.56 28.42 11.24
C SER A 714 29.15 27.95 9.92
N ILE A 715 29.09 26.65 9.60
CA ILE A 715 29.81 26.03 8.47
C ILE A 715 28.91 25.08 7.66
N GLY A 716 28.11 24.24 8.31
CA GLY A 716 27.28 23.22 7.66
C GLY A 716 26.15 23.84 6.82
N ASP A 717 25.17 24.46 7.50
CA ASP A 717 24.04 25.15 6.87
C ASP A 717 23.71 26.47 7.60
N PRO A 718 24.52 27.54 7.39
CA PRO A 718 24.23 28.87 7.91
C PRO A 718 22.84 29.36 7.50
N ASP A 719 22.13 29.99 8.44
CA ASP A 719 20.73 30.42 8.33
C ASP A 719 19.71 29.27 8.08
N PHE A 720 20.11 28.00 8.19
CA PHE A 720 19.25 26.80 8.11
C PHE A 720 18.40 26.72 6.83
N VAL A 721 18.99 27.14 5.70
CA VAL A 721 18.32 27.21 4.40
C VAL A 721 18.11 25.80 3.84
N HIS A 722 19.16 24.97 3.80
CA HIS A 722 19.10 23.64 3.19
C HIS A 722 18.23 22.68 4.02
N HIS A 723 18.22 22.82 5.34
CA HIS A 723 17.24 22.17 6.22
C HIS A 723 15.80 22.51 5.83
N GLY A 724 15.49 23.80 5.66
CA GLY A 724 14.17 24.26 5.24
C GLY A 724 13.77 23.76 3.84
N LEU A 725 14.71 23.76 2.88
CA LEU A 725 14.51 23.22 1.54
C LEU A 725 14.23 21.70 1.58
N LEU A 726 14.96 20.94 2.41
CA LEU A 726 14.78 19.49 2.51
C LEU A 726 13.47 19.12 3.21
N ALA A 727 13.07 19.87 4.24
CA ALA A 727 11.75 19.76 4.86
C ALA A 727 10.62 20.01 3.84
N GLN A 728 10.77 20.98 2.93
CA GLN A 728 9.82 21.17 1.82
C GLN A 728 9.82 19.99 0.84
N VAL A 729 11.00 19.47 0.44
CA VAL A 729 11.11 18.28 -0.43
C VAL A 729 10.43 17.07 0.21
N LEU A 730 10.71 16.79 1.49
CA LEU A 730 10.10 15.72 2.26
C LEU A 730 8.58 15.85 2.33
N ALA A 731 8.05 17.03 2.71
CA ALA A 731 6.61 17.26 2.78
C ALA A 731 5.92 17.08 1.42
N LEU A 732 6.58 17.51 0.33
CA LEU A 732 6.09 17.32 -1.04
C LEU A 732 6.16 15.87 -1.52
N LEU A 733 7.15 15.08 -1.09
CA LEU A 733 7.21 13.64 -1.34
C LEU A 733 6.07 12.90 -0.62
N ILE A 734 5.89 13.17 0.68
CA ILE A 734 4.84 12.56 1.51
C ILE A 734 3.46 12.85 0.91
N ILE A 735 3.13 14.10 0.56
CA ILE A 735 1.79 14.44 0.04
C ILE A 735 1.52 13.83 -1.35
N GLU A 736 2.52 13.79 -2.25
CA GLU A 736 2.35 13.15 -3.57
C GLU A 736 2.16 11.63 -3.45
N LEU A 737 2.71 10.99 -2.41
CA LEU A 737 2.54 9.55 -2.13
C LEU A 737 1.26 9.24 -1.34
N ALA A 738 0.85 10.09 -0.39
CA ALA A 738 -0.26 9.83 0.52
C ALA A 738 -1.62 10.30 -0.01
N ASP A 739 -1.68 11.35 -0.83
CA ASP A 739 -2.95 12.00 -1.24
C ASP A 739 -3.32 11.80 -2.73
N ARG A 740 -2.39 11.34 -3.58
CA ARG A 740 -2.70 11.08 -5.00
C ARG A 740 -3.53 9.81 -5.21
N PRO A 741 -4.62 9.83 -6.00
CA PRO A 741 -5.44 8.64 -6.27
C PRO A 741 -4.67 7.46 -6.89
N ILE A 742 -3.77 7.75 -7.83
CA ILE A 742 -2.78 6.81 -8.39
C ILE A 742 -1.42 7.11 -7.75
N LEU A 743 -0.70 6.06 -7.35
CA LEU A 743 0.64 6.15 -6.76
C LEU A 743 1.67 6.60 -7.84
N PRO A 744 2.50 7.63 -7.61
CA PRO A 744 3.33 8.25 -8.64
C PRO A 744 4.65 7.51 -8.96
N PHE A 745 4.68 6.18 -8.85
CA PHE A 745 5.87 5.36 -9.15
C PHE A 745 6.07 5.14 -10.66
N ASP A 746 7.32 4.83 -11.04
CA ASP A 746 7.75 4.68 -12.44
C ASP A 746 8.33 3.28 -12.73
N LEU A 747 7.45 2.36 -13.15
CA LEU A 747 7.80 0.98 -13.48
C LEU A 747 8.62 0.86 -14.77
N GLY A 748 8.44 1.77 -15.74
CA GLY A 748 9.24 1.85 -16.96
C GLY A 748 10.71 2.19 -16.66
N ASN A 749 10.96 3.19 -15.82
CA ASN A 749 12.30 3.51 -15.33
C ASN A 749 12.87 2.40 -14.45
N TYR A 750 12.06 1.68 -13.67
CA TYR A 750 12.52 0.49 -12.94
C TYR A 750 12.98 -0.62 -13.90
N ALA A 751 12.18 -0.95 -14.92
CA ALA A 751 12.55 -1.94 -15.94
C ALA A 751 13.84 -1.56 -16.69
N ALA A 752 13.97 -0.29 -17.08
CA ALA A 752 15.20 0.24 -17.70
C ALA A 752 16.41 0.22 -16.75
N SER A 753 16.20 0.35 -15.44
CA SER A 753 17.25 0.29 -14.43
C SER A 753 17.74 -1.12 -14.18
N LEU A 754 16.85 -2.12 -14.13
CA LEU A 754 17.24 -3.54 -14.15
C LEU A 754 18.13 -3.88 -15.35
N GLY A 755 17.86 -3.30 -16.52
CA GLY A 755 18.72 -3.42 -17.71
C GLY A 755 20.14 -2.91 -17.48
N ARG A 756 20.30 -1.73 -16.86
CA ARG A 756 21.62 -1.18 -16.49
C ARG A 756 22.33 -2.06 -15.46
N TYR A 757 21.63 -2.48 -14.41
CA TYR A 757 22.20 -3.34 -13.35
C TYR A 757 22.67 -4.70 -13.90
N TYR A 758 21.93 -5.27 -14.86
CA TYR A 758 22.35 -6.47 -15.58
C TYR A 758 23.62 -6.23 -16.42
N ASP A 759 23.70 -5.12 -17.15
CA ASP A 759 24.88 -4.87 -18.01
C ASP A 759 26.12 -4.54 -17.15
N HIS A 760 25.98 -3.90 -15.97
CA HIS A 760 27.04 -3.77 -14.96
C HIS A 760 27.49 -5.14 -14.41
N LEU A 761 26.55 -5.97 -13.95
CA LEU A 761 26.84 -7.35 -13.49
C LEU A 761 27.57 -8.14 -14.60
N SER A 762 27.11 -8.03 -15.84
CA SER A 762 27.69 -8.69 -17.01
C SER A 762 29.11 -8.18 -17.31
N HIS A 763 29.41 -6.89 -17.13
CA HIS A 763 30.77 -6.36 -17.28
C HIS A 763 31.71 -6.95 -16.22
N TRP A 764 31.36 -6.77 -14.94
CA TRP A 764 32.11 -7.26 -13.78
C TRP A 764 32.35 -8.79 -13.86
N ALA A 765 31.33 -9.55 -14.26
CA ALA A 765 31.40 -11.00 -14.45
C ALA A 765 32.39 -11.41 -15.56
N ASN A 766 32.54 -10.62 -16.63
CA ASN A 766 33.52 -10.86 -17.67
C ASN A 766 34.94 -10.48 -17.24
N GLU A 767 35.11 -9.41 -16.45
CA GLU A 767 36.39 -9.02 -15.85
C GLU A 767 36.92 -10.04 -14.85
N LYS A 768 36.02 -10.65 -14.05
CA LYS A 768 36.33 -11.78 -13.16
C LYS A 768 36.66 -13.08 -13.90
N GLY A 769 36.58 -13.11 -15.23
CA GLY A 769 37.16 -14.18 -16.06
C GLY A 769 36.30 -15.44 -16.24
N ILE A 770 35.01 -15.40 -15.92
CA ILE A 770 34.07 -16.56 -15.89
C ILE A 770 34.10 -17.44 -17.16
N ASN A 771 34.43 -16.86 -18.32
CA ASN A 771 34.47 -17.57 -19.61
C ASN A 771 35.89 -17.86 -20.14
N GLN A 772 36.93 -17.75 -19.30
CA GLN A 772 38.33 -17.98 -19.73
C GLN A 772 38.81 -19.41 -19.47
N ALA A 773 38.89 -20.20 -20.54
CA ALA A 773 39.77 -21.36 -20.71
C ALA A 773 39.89 -22.39 -19.56
N ASN A 774 38.76 -23.00 -19.15
CA ASN A 774 38.59 -24.47 -18.86
C ASN A 774 37.38 -24.79 -17.96
N ASN A 775 36.77 -23.80 -17.29
CA ASN A 775 35.63 -24.02 -16.38
C ASN A 775 34.28 -24.08 -17.11
N GLN A 776 33.22 -24.46 -16.37
CA GLN A 776 31.85 -24.50 -16.88
C GLN A 776 31.38 -23.09 -17.27
N LYS A 777 30.81 -22.97 -18.48
CA LYS A 777 30.21 -21.72 -18.96
C LYS A 777 28.94 -21.41 -18.17
N ILE A 778 28.97 -20.37 -17.34
CA ILE A 778 27.76 -19.70 -16.86
C ILE A 778 27.04 -19.04 -18.04
N ASP A 779 25.71 -19.12 -18.08
CA ASP A 779 24.88 -18.32 -18.96
C ASP A 779 24.03 -17.31 -18.15
N LEU A 780 24.27 -16.02 -18.39
CA LEU A 780 23.50 -14.90 -17.86
C LEU A 780 22.24 -14.58 -18.71
N SER A 781 22.04 -15.25 -19.85
CA SER A 781 20.88 -15.00 -20.71
C SER A 781 19.51 -15.16 -20.02
N PRO A 782 19.28 -16.05 -19.02
CA PRO A 782 18.00 -16.16 -18.33
C PRO A 782 17.53 -14.83 -17.72
N ILE A 783 18.42 -14.10 -17.04
CA ILE A 783 18.10 -12.80 -16.44
C ILE A 783 17.84 -11.75 -17.53
N LYS A 784 18.62 -11.75 -18.62
CA LYS A 784 18.39 -10.83 -19.76
C LYS A 784 17.05 -11.08 -20.46
N HIS A 785 16.56 -12.32 -20.47
CA HIS A 785 15.22 -12.65 -20.96
C HIS A 785 14.11 -12.24 -19.98
N ALA A 786 14.35 -12.38 -18.66
CA ALA A 786 13.43 -11.94 -17.61
C ALA A 786 13.22 -10.41 -17.62
N ILE A 787 14.29 -9.63 -17.74
CA ILE A 787 14.21 -8.16 -17.82
C ILE A 787 13.42 -7.72 -19.07
N LYS A 788 13.67 -8.35 -20.23
CA LYS A 788 12.86 -8.17 -21.46
C LYS A 788 11.42 -8.65 -21.36
N HIS A 789 11.05 -9.30 -20.26
CA HIS A 789 9.66 -9.58 -19.91
C HIS A 789 9.10 -8.44 -19.06
N VAL A 790 9.81 -8.03 -18.00
CA VAL A 790 9.47 -6.84 -17.17
C VAL A 790 9.22 -5.61 -18.03
N GLU A 791 10.17 -5.22 -18.90
CA GLU A 791 10.06 -4.08 -19.83
C GLU A 791 8.72 -4.06 -20.59
N ARG A 792 8.32 -5.22 -21.10
CA ARG A 792 7.12 -5.42 -21.92
C ARG A 792 5.84 -5.38 -21.12
N LEU A 793 5.84 -5.98 -19.93
CA LEU A 793 4.65 -6.06 -19.08
C LEU A 793 4.42 -4.74 -18.32
N ALA A 794 5.48 -4.06 -17.88
CA ALA A 794 5.44 -2.67 -17.40
C ALA A 794 4.86 -1.72 -18.47
N SER A 795 5.41 -1.77 -19.70
CA SER A 795 4.89 -1.03 -20.87
C SER A 795 3.44 -1.40 -21.29
N GLN A 796 2.86 -2.45 -20.72
CA GLN A 796 1.44 -2.79 -20.87
C GLN A 796 0.61 -2.32 -19.67
N PHE A 797 1.16 -2.43 -18.46
CA PHE A 797 0.56 -2.01 -17.20
C PHE A 797 0.34 -0.49 -17.14
N GLU A 798 1.36 0.29 -17.49
CA GLU A 798 1.33 1.77 -17.47
C GLU A 798 0.24 2.38 -18.36
N LYS A 799 -0.26 1.64 -19.36
CA LYS A 799 -1.38 2.07 -20.21
C LYS A 799 -2.72 2.17 -19.46
N TRP A 800 -2.79 1.66 -18.25
CA TRP A 800 -3.97 1.77 -17.39
C TRP A 800 -4.13 3.17 -16.78
N GLU A 801 -3.03 3.87 -16.43
CA GLU A 801 -3.07 5.25 -15.89
C GLU A 801 -3.81 6.23 -16.84
N PRO A 802 -3.41 6.41 -18.12
CA PRO A 802 -4.13 7.33 -19.03
C PRO A 802 -5.53 6.84 -19.40
N TYR A 803 -5.80 5.52 -19.37
CA TYR A 803 -7.16 5.01 -19.51
C TYR A 803 -8.05 5.45 -18.33
N TRP A 804 -7.53 5.37 -17.10
CA TRP A 804 -8.24 5.84 -15.90
C TRP A 804 -8.49 7.35 -15.97
N GLU A 805 -7.47 8.15 -16.28
CA GLU A 805 -7.59 9.61 -16.39
C GLU A 805 -8.66 10.00 -17.42
N GLN A 806 -8.63 9.43 -18.63
CA GLN A 806 -9.62 9.70 -19.68
C GLN A 806 -11.04 9.37 -19.24
N ASN A 807 -11.26 8.26 -18.51
CA ASN A 807 -12.58 7.88 -18.01
C ASN A 807 -13.07 8.83 -16.90
N VAL A 808 -12.20 9.23 -15.97
CA VAL A 808 -12.56 10.15 -14.87
C VAL A 808 -12.82 11.57 -15.40
N ILE A 809 -12.01 12.06 -16.34
CA ILE A 809 -12.22 13.35 -17.01
C ILE A 809 -13.53 13.35 -17.82
N ALA A 810 -13.82 12.27 -18.56
CA ALA A 810 -15.05 12.14 -19.35
C ALA A 810 -16.35 12.15 -18.51
N VAL A 811 -16.27 11.91 -17.21
CA VAL A 811 -17.42 12.02 -16.27
C VAL A 811 -17.21 13.18 -15.28
N ASN A 812 -16.59 14.27 -15.73
CA ASN A 812 -16.39 15.52 -14.98
C ASN A 812 -15.71 15.34 -13.61
N GLY A 813 -14.71 14.46 -13.53
CA GLY A 813 -13.96 14.17 -12.30
C GLY A 813 -14.62 13.14 -11.38
N TRP A 814 -15.76 12.55 -11.76
CA TRP A 814 -16.39 11.47 -10.99
C TRP A 814 -15.82 10.10 -11.34
N GLU A 815 -15.33 9.38 -10.33
CA GLU A 815 -14.87 8.00 -10.47
C GLU A 815 -16.01 7.01 -10.19
N PRO A 816 -16.39 6.15 -11.15
CA PRO A 816 -17.32 5.04 -10.89
C PRO A 816 -16.70 4.04 -9.90
N ALA A 817 -17.48 3.53 -8.94
CA ALA A 817 -16.95 2.62 -7.90
C ALA A 817 -16.22 1.36 -8.44
N GLY A 818 -16.65 0.83 -9.59
CA GLY A 818 -15.97 -0.29 -10.27
C GLY A 818 -14.64 0.07 -10.95
N LEU A 819 -14.41 1.36 -11.23
CA LEU A 819 -13.12 1.89 -11.67
C LEU A 819 -12.20 2.15 -10.47
N GLY A 820 -12.75 2.70 -9.36
CA GLY A 820 -12.03 2.88 -8.10
C GLY A 820 -11.44 1.58 -7.56
N LEU A 821 -12.21 0.49 -7.52
CA LEU A 821 -11.68 -0.83 -7.13
C LEU A 821 -10.51 -1.31 -8.01
N ARG A 822 -10.47 -0.92 -9.30
CA ARG A 822 -9.35 -1.21 -10.20
C ARG A 822 -8.15 -0.30 -9.96
N ARG A 823 -8.37 0.96 -9.54
CA ARG A 823 -7.30 1.86 -9.09
C ARG A 823 -6.59 1.35 -7.85
N LEU A 824 -7.35 0.80 -6.89
CA LEU A 824 -6.77 0.20 -5.68
C LEU A 824 -5.97 -1.08 -6.00
N ASP A 825 -6.48 -1.95 -6.87
CA ASP A 825 -5.73 -3.12 -7.38
C ASP A 825 -4.47 -2.70 -8.17
N TYR A 826 -4.54 -1.63 -8.97
CA TYR A 826 -3.39 -1.07 -9.69
C TYR A 826 -2.30 -0.53 -8.74
N ASN A 827 -2.67 0.31 -7.77
CA ASN A 827 -1.74 0.81 -6.75
C ASN A 827 -1.07 -0.35 -5.99
N ASN A 828 -1.85 -1.35 -5.57
CA ASN A 828 -1.33 -2.52 -4.85
C ASN A 828 -0.36 -3.36 -5.70
N ARG A 829 -0.64 -3.56 -7.00
CA ARG A 829 0.30 -4.27 -7.91
C ARG A 829 1.59 -3.49 -8.14
N MET A 830 1.50 -2.16 -8.15
CA MET A 830 2.63 -1.27 -8.37
C MET A 830 3.60 -1.27 -7.17
N SER A 831 3.09 -1.23 -5.93
CA SER A 831 3.94 -1.31 -4.73
C SER A 831 4.51 -2.73 -4.49
N ILE A 832 3.67 -3.76 -4.59
CA ILE A 832 4.05 -5.16 -4.32
C ILE A 832 5.01 -5.70 -5.42
N PHE A 833 5.28 -4.95 -6.49
CA PHE A 833 6.27 -5.36 -7.49
C PHE A 833 7.68 -5.58 -6.90
N GLU A 834 8.13 -4.69 -6.01
CA GLU A 834 9.45 -4.81 -5.37
C GLU A 834 9.45 -5.94 -4.34
N THR A 835 8.35 -6.13 -3.61
CA THR A 835 8.13 -7.30 -2.73
C THR A 835 8.15 -8.64 -3.49
N ASN A 836 7.67 -8.67 -4.74
CA ASN A 836 7.73 -9.87 -5.58
C ASN A 836 9.15 -10.19 -6.08
N LEU A 837 10.15 -9.33 -5.81
CA LEU A 837 11.57 -9.61 -6.06
C LEU A 837 12.28 -10.22 -4.83
N LEU A 838 11.54 -10.57 -3.77
CA LEU A 838 12.06 -11.33 -2.63
C LEU A 838 12.05 -12.84 -2.90
N ASP A 839 13.13 -13.52 -2.54
CA ASP A 839 13.19 -14.98 -2.48
C ASP A 839 12.59 -15.50 -1.16
N LEU A 840 11.26 -15.63 -1.14
CA LEU A 840 10.48 -16.08 0.02
C LEU A 840 10.41 -17.61 0.18
N GLU A 841 11.22 -18.39 -0.56
CA GLU A 841 11.30 -19.85 -0.34
C GLU A 841 11.96 -20.16 1.02
N PRO A 842 11.65 -21.29 1.70
CA PRO A 842 12.24 -21.60 3.01
C PRO A 842 13.77 -21.79 2.93
N GLY A 843 14.52 -20.89 3.58
CA GLY A 843 15.98 -20.82 3.48
C GLY A 843 16.49 -20.12 2.20
N GLY A 844 15.62 -19.41 1.50
CA GLY A 844 15.93 -18.52 0.39
C GLY A 844 16.58 -17.19 0.83
N GLY A 845 16.85 -16.34 -0.16
CA GLY A 845 17.65 -15.14 -0.02
C GLY A 845 19.13 -15.40 -0.31
N ILE A 846 20.01 -14.56 0.21
CA ILE A 846 21.45 -14.71 -0.04
C ILE A 846 22.00 -15.97 0.67
N PRO A 847 22.78 -16.84 -0.01
CA PRO A 847 23.36 -18.04 0.60
C PRO A 847 24.17 -17.73 1.87
N ASN A 848 23.84 -18.39 2.97
CA ASN A 848 24.39 -18.17 4.32
C ASN A 848 24.06 -16.81 4.97
N ARG A 849 23.24 -15.95 4.34
CA ARG A 849 22.85 -14.61 4.81
C ARG A 849 21.34 -14.36 4.57
N THR A 850 20.49 -15.28 5.03
CA THR A 850 19.05 -15.37 4.68
C THR A 850 18.13 -14.31 5.30
N GLN A 851 18.66 -13.32 6.00
CA GLN A 851 17.93 -12.08 6.34
C GLN A 851 17.65 -11.29 5.05
N PHE A 852 18.68 -11.08 4.23
CA PHE A 852 18.58 -10.43 2.92
C PHE A 852 17.91 -11.37 1.92
N LYS A 853 16.70 -11.01 1.48
CA LYS A 853 15.84 -11.83 0.61
C LYS A 853 15.68 -11.24 -0.79
N HIS A 854 15.91 -9.95 -0.96
CA HIS A 854 15.79 -9.28 -2.26
C HIS A 854 16.83 -9.83 -3.27
N VAL A 855 16.40 -10.17 -4.49
CA VAL A 855 17.30 -10.79 -5.49
C VAL A 855 18.11 -9.79 -6.32
N VAL A 856 17.64 -8.54 -6.41
CA VAL A 856 18.33 -7.44 -7.12
C VAL A 856 19.20 -6.60 -6.20
N PHE A 857 18.67 -6.09 -5.09
CA PHE A 857 19.41 -5.26 -4.13
C PHE A 857 20.05 -6.08 -3.01
N GLY A 858 21.04 -5.48 -2.35
CA GLY A 858 21.52 -5.83 -1.02
C GLY A 858 23.04 -5.92 -0.87
N PRO A 859 23.55 -5.95 0.38
CA PRO A 859 24.97 -5.89 0.65
C PRO A 859 25.71 -7.10 0.05
N GLN A 860 26.83 -6.85 -0.63
CA GLN A 860 27.81 -7.89 -0.98
C GLN A 860 28.57 -8.34 0.28
N LEU A 861 29.01 -9.60 0.36
CA LEU A 861 29.75 -10.13 1.53
C LEU A 861 31.07 -9.37 1.79
N TRP A 862 31.68 -8.87 0.71
CA TRP A 862 32.82 -7.97 0.70
C TRP A 862 32.58 -6.86 -0.32
N SER A 863 32.08 -5.71 0.13
CA SER A 863 31.96 -4.54 -0.75
C SER A 863 33.34 -3.99 -1.11
N GLU A 864 33.70 -4.02 -2.40
CA GLU A 864 34.82 -3.26 -2.97
C GLU A 864 34.37 -1.96 -3.66
N TYR A 865 33.05 -1.77 -3.84
CA TYR A 865 32.39 -0.67 -4.53
C TYR A 865 30.94 -0.57 -4.05
N ASP A 866 30.34 0.61 -4.15
CA ASP A 866 28.98 0.93 -3.66
C ASP A 866 27.84 0.33 -4.51
N GLU A 867 28.15 -0.62 -5.41
CA GLU A 867 27.17 -1.33 -6.23
C GLU A 867 26.47 -2.47 -5.46
N ALA A 868 25.39 -2.18 -4.75
CA ALA A 868 24.54 -3.16 -4.05
C ALA A 868 23.69 -4.06 -5.00
N TYR A 869 24.18 -4.44 -6.19
CA TYR A 869 23.40 -5.15 -7.22
C TYR A 869 23.76 -6.63 -7.36
N PHE A 870 22.74 -7.49 -7.32
CA PHE A 870 22.77 -8.95 -7.45
C PHE A 870 23.78 -9.63 -6.50
N PRO A 871 23.77 -9.32 -5.20
CA PRO A 871 24.79 -9.76 -4.25
C PRO A 871 24.92 -11.29 -4.18
N ALA A 872 23.80 -12.02 -4.19
CA ALA A 872 23.80 -13.49 -4.19
C ALA A 872 24.51 -14.11 -5.40
N ILE A 873 24.55 -13.42 -6.55
CA ILE A 873 25.25 -13.86 -7.76
C ILE A 873 26.73 -13.45 -7.70
N ARG A 874 27.03 -12.24 -7.19
CA ARG A 874 28.43 -11.78 -7.03
C ARG A 874 29.20 -12.61 -6.00
N ASP A 875 28.60 -12.89 -4.83
CA ASP A 875 29.21 -13.68 -3.76
C ASP A 875 29.66 -15.08 -4.25
N VAL A 876 28.82 -15.79 -5.01
CA VAL A 876 29.15 -17.16 -5.47
C VAL A 876 30.13 -17.18 -6.64
N ILE A 877 30.23 -16.07 -7.39
CA ILE A 877 31.29 -15.85 -8.38
C ILE A 877 32.62 -15.53 -7.68
N GLU A 878 32.62 -14.74 -6.59
CA GLU A 878 33.80 -14.51 -5.74
C GLU A 878 34.34 -15.81 -5.12
N THR A 879 33.47 -16.79 -4.83
CA THR A 879 33.87 -18.11 -4.28
C THR A 879 34.12 -19.20 -5.35
N GLU A 880 34.03 -18.88 -6.64
CA GLU A 880 34.19 -19.82 -7.77
C GLU A 880 33.23 -21.03 -7.77
N ASP A 881 32.04 -20.94 -7.16
CA ASP A 881 31.05 -22.03 -7.12
C ASP A 881 30.12 -21.98 -8.35
N TRP A 882 30.66 -22.43 -9.50
CA TRP A 882 29.97 -22.36 -10.79
C TRP A 882 28.60 -23.07 -10.84
N PRO A 883 28.41 -24.28 -10.25
CA PRO A 883 27.10 -24.93 -10.19
C PRO A 883 26.07 -24.16 -9.36
N LEU A 884 26.47 -23.63 -8.20
CA LEU A 884 25.59 -22.81 -7.36
C LEU A 884 25.25 -21.49 -8.06
N ALA A 885 26.22 -20.86 -8.72
CA ALA A 885 26.04 -19.63 -9.49
C ALA A 885 24.95 -19.77 -10.57
N GLN A 886 24.98 -20.81 -11.40
CA GLN A 886 23.93 -21.01 -12.40
C GLN A 886 22.56 -21.27 -11.75
N SER A 887 22.51 -22.05 -10.66
CA SER A 887 21.28 -22.31 -9.91
C SER A 887 20.63 -21.03 -9.38
N ILE A 888 21.44 -20.10 -8.85
CA ILE A 888 20.98 -18.79 -8.37
C ILE A 888 20.57 -17.89 -9.54
N ILE A 889 21.34 -17.85 -10.63
CA ILE A 889 20.99 -17.08 -11.85
C ILE A 889 19.63 -17.52 -12.42
N ASP A 890 19.38 -18.83 -12.50
CA ASP A 890 18.12 -19.39 -12.97
C ASP A 890 16.97 -19.08 -11.99
N LYS A 891 17.22 -19.10 -10.66
CA LYS A 891 16.25 -18.73 -9.63
C LYS A 891 15.89 -17.23 -9.67
N THR A 892 16.89 -16.36 -9.74
CA THR A 892 16.72 -14.90 -9.91
C THR A 892 15.94 -14.59 -11.18
N ALA A 893 16.26 -15.26 -12.30
CA ALA A 893 15.51 -15.11 -13.56
C ALA A 893 14.06 -15.58 -13.45
N LYS A 894 13.78 -16.66 -12.71
CA LYS A 894 12.40 -17.10 -12.40
C LYS A 894 11.65 -16.03 -11.59
N ILE A 895 12.22 -15.58 -10.46
CA ILE A 895 11.59 -14.59 -9.57
C ILE A 895 11.27 -13.28 -10.32
N ILE A 896 12.20 -12.77 -11.14
CA ILE A 896 11.96 -11.57 -11.98
C ILE A 896 10.83 -11.81 -13.01
N ASN A 897 10.68 -13.02 -13.56
CA ASN A 897 9.56 -13.36 -14.47
C ASN A 897 8.22 -13.48 -13.74
N ASP A 898 8.21 -14.06 -12.54
CA ASP A 898 7.00 -14.22 -11.73
C ASP A 898 6.52 -12.84 -11.24
N ALA A 899 7.44 -11.96 -10.81
CA ALA A 899 7.18 -10.55 -10.51
C ALA A 899 6.65 -9.75 -11.72
N ALA A 900 7.25 -9.92 -12.91
CA ALA A 900 6.73 -9.31 -14.14
C ALA A 900 5.29 -9.76 -14.42
N THR A 901 4.99 -11.04 -14.20
CA THR A 901 3.69 -11.65 -14.46
C THR A 901 2.62 -11.17 -13.47
N SER A 902 2.98 -10.84 -12.22
CA SER A 902 2.04 -10.37 -11.19
C SER A 902 1.41 -9.00 -11.50
N LEU A 903 2.12 -8.15 -12.26
CA LEU A 903 1.63 -6.84 -12.71
C LEU A 903 0.34 -6.96 -13.56
N ILE A 904 0.20 -8.01 -14.36
CA ILE A 904 -0.96 -8.17 -15.25
C ILE A 904 -2.02 -9.02 -14.56
N PRO A 905 -3.26 -8.53 -14.36
CA PRO A 905 -4.32 -9.33 -13.78
C PRO A 905 -4.66 -10.52 -14.69
N ILE A 906 -4.66 -11.72 -14.11
CA ILE A 906 -5.10 -12.95 -14.80
C ILE A 906 -6.48 -12.69 -15.44
N PRO A 907 -6.66 -12.94 -16.76
CA PRO A 907 -7.93 -12.78 -17.46
C PRO A 907 -9.10 -13.43 -16.72
N CYS A 908 -10.27 -12.78 -16.73
CA CYS A 908 -11.42 -13.18 -15.91
C CYS A 908 -11.87 -14.62 -16.22
N GLU A 909 -11.70 -15.05 -17.48
CA GLU A 909 -11.96 -16.38 -18.00
C GLU A 909 -11.05 -17.44 -17.35
N LEU A 910 -9.74 -17.17 -17.29
CA LEU A 910 -8.78 -18.05 -16.64
C LEU A 910 -8.95 -18.06 -15.12
N ARG A 911 -9.26 -16.91 -14.52
CA ARG A 911 -9.56 -16.78 -13.09
C ARG A 911 -10.81 -17.60 -12.72
N LEU A 912 -11.86 -17.54 -13.54
CA LEU A 912 -13.06 -18.38 -13.45
C LEU A 912 -12.73 -19.87 -13.55
N MET A 913 -11.86 -20.27 -14.49
CA MET A 913 -11.45 -21.67 -14.65
C MET A 913 -10.67 -22.18 -13.42
N ILE A 914 -9.75 -21.37 -12.88
CA ILE A 914 -8.99 -21.68 -11.65
C ILE A 914 -9.95 -21.82 -10.46
N TYR A 915 -10.86 -20.86 -10.25
CA TYR A 915 -11.84 -20.96 -9.18
C TYR A 915 -12.79 -22.16 -9.35
N ALA A 916 -13.24 -22.46 -10.57
CA ALA A 916 -14.04 -23.66 -10.82
C ALA A 916 -13.28 -24.94 -10.46
N TYR A 917 -11.98 -25.01 -10.78
CA TYR A 917 -11.13 -26.15 -10.44
C TYR A 917 -10.93 -26.30 -8.92
N LEU A 918 -10.70 -25.19 -8.20
CA LEU A 918 -10.56 -25.18 -6.73
C LEU A 918 -11.85 -25.54 -5.99
N PHE A 919 -13.03 -25.15 -6.50
CA PHE A 919 -14.31 -25.46 -5.88
C PHE A 919 -14.90 -26.83 -6.25
N ASP A 920 -14.50 -27.44 -7.39
CA ASP A 920 -14.88 -28.82 -7.75
C ASP A 920 -13.94 -29.86 -7.08
N ALA A 921 -12.80 -29.43 -6.54
CA ALA A 921 -11.87 -30.22 -5.73
C ALA A 921 -12.36 -30.43 -4.27
N GLY A 922 -13.62 -30.81 -4.09
CA GLY A 922 -14.17 -31.16 -2.78
C GLY A 922 -13.57 -32.45 -2.21
N GLU A 923 -13.24 -32.45 -0.92
CA GLU A 923 -12.65 -33.62 -0.23
C GLU A 923 -13.56 -34.87 -0.26
N PRO A 924 -12.99 -36.08 -0.29
CA PRO A 924 -13.75 -37.31 -0.10
C PRO A 924 -14.22 -37.46 1.37
N ASP A 925 -15.53 -37.52 1.60
CA ASP A 925 -16.12 -37.63 2.95
C ASP A 925 -15.57 -38.86 3.72
N PRO A 926 -14.82 -38.65 4.82
CA PRO A 926 -14.17 -39.72 5.57
C PRO A 926 -15.17 -40.62 6.32
N ASN A 927 -16.46 -40.28 6.37
CA ASN A 927 -17.50 -41.10 7.00
C ASN A 927 -18.19 -42.07 6.04
N THR A 928 -17.75 -42.17 4.78
CA THR A 928 -18.27 -43.15 3.82
C THR A 928 -17.79 -44.57 4.18
N PRO A 929 -18.64 -45.51 4.64
CA PRO A 929 -18.15 -46.80 5.12
C PRO A 929 -17.68 -47.67 3.97
N SER A 930 -16.42 -48.13 4.02
CA SER A 930 -15.81 -48.97 2.99
C SER A 930 -16.30 -50.42 3.05
N SER A 931 -17.51 -50.68 2.56
CA SER A 931 -18.02 -52.03 2.31
C SER A 931 -17.29 -52.65 1.11
N ALA A 932 -16.12 -53.25 1.38
CA ALA A 932 -15.27 -53.86 0.37
C ALA A 932 -15.81 -55.23 -0.07
N GLU A 933 -16.56 -55.27 -1.18
CA GLU A 933 -16.77 -56.48 -1.99
C GLU A 933 -16.93 -56.06 -3.46
N GLY A 934 -16.00 -56.48 -4.31
CA GLY A 934 -15.81 -55.89 -5.64
C GLY A 934 -16.56 -56.61 -6.77
N THR A 935 -16.93 -55.84 -7.80
CA THR A 935 -17.25 -56.38 -9.14
C THR A 935 -16.48 -55.62 -10.22
N SER A 936 -16.32 -56.20 -11.41
CA SER A 936 -15.34 -55.73 -12.40
C SER A 936 -15.63 -54.38 -13.09
N GLY A 937 -16.78 -53.75 -12.81
CA GLY A 937 -17.19 -52.50 -13.45
C GLY A 937 -16.38 -51.26 -13.07
N ASP A 938 -15.82 -51.21 -11.85
CA ASP A 938 -15.17 -49.98 -11.35
C ASP A 938 -13.86 -49.66 -12.08
N ARG A 939 -13.17 -50.67 -12.62
CA ARG A 939 -12.00 -50.45 -13.49
C ARG A 939 -12.40 -49.83 -14.82
N GLU A 940 -13.49 -50.29 -15.43
CA GLU A 940 -14.00 -49.63 -16.64
C GLU A 940 -14.44 -48.21 -16.33
N GLN A 941 -15.16 -47.95 -15.23
CA GLN A 941 -15.57 -46.59 -14.87
C GLN A 941 -14.37 -45.66 -14.59
N GLN A 942 -13.36 -46.08 -13.82
CA GLN A 942 -12.16 -45.26 -13.60
C GLN A 942 -11.34 -45.04 -14.89
N GLN A 943 -11.32 -46.01 -15.81
CA GLN A 943 -10.63 -45.89 -17.09
C GLN A 943 -11.43 -45.03 -18.08
N GLN A 944 -12.76 -45.04 -18.01
CA GLN A 944 -13.67 -44.09 -18.66
C GLN A 944 -13.43 -42.67 -18.14
N GLN A 945 -13.36 -42.49 -16.81
CA GLN A 945 -13.10 -41.22 -16.13
C GLN A 945 -11.76 -40.63 -16.59
N LYS A 946 -10.68 -41.44 -16.63
CA LYS A 946 -9.37 -41.01 -17.12
C LYS A 946 -9.37 -40.70 -18.62
N LYS A 947 -10.11 -41.44 -19.45
CA LYS A 947 -10.33 -41.09 -20.87
C LYS A 947 -11.06 -39.76 -21.03
N ILE A 948 -12.09 -39.50 -20.23
CA ILE A 948 -12.84 -38.24 -20.24
C ILE A 948 -11.93 -37.08 -19.82
N ILE A 949 -11.05 -37.28 -18.84
CA ILE A 949 -10.06 -36.27 -18.42
C ILE A 949 -9.01 -36.02 -19.52
N SER A 950 -8.46 -37.05 -20.17
CA SER A 950 -7.49 -36.83 -21.26
C SER A 950 -8.13 -36.19 -22.50
N LEU A 951 -9.39 -36.51 -22.81
CA LEU A 951 -10.15 -35.86 -23.88
C LEU A 951 -10.44 -34.38 -23.57
N ARG A 952 -10.74 -34.04 -22.31
CA ARG A 952 -10.91 -32.64 -21.87
C ARG A 952 -9.65 -31.78 -22.07
N HIS A 953 -8.45 -32.37 -22.01
CA HIS A 953 -7.20 -31.65 -22.32
C HIS A 953 -6.95 -31.48 -23.83
N GLN A 954 -7.48 -32.36 -24.68
CA GLN A 954 -7.23 -32.31 -26.14
C GLN A 954 -8.13 -31.34 -26.90
N THR A 955 -9.32 -31.00 -26.38
CA THR A 955 -10.23 -30.01 -26.98
C THR A 955 -9.97 -28.56 -26.54
N ALA A 956 -9.03 -28.34 -25.62
CA ALA A 956 -8.64 -27.01 -25.13
C ALA A 956 -7.50 -26.36 -25.97
N SER A 957 -7.38 -26.71 -27.25
CA SER A 957 -6.39 -26.12 -28.14
C SER A 957 -6.81 -24.72 -28.59
N MET A 958 -5.94 -23.74 -28.34
CA MET A 958 -6.13 -22.36 -28.79
C MET A 958 -6.13 -22.32 -30.33
N GLN A 959 -7.26 -21.93 -30.94
CA GLN A 959 -7.48 -21.40 -32.31
C GLN A 959 -8.87 -21.73 -32.89
N ALA A 960 -9.71 -22.52 -32.22
CA ALA A 960 -11.11 -22.68 -32.63
C ALA A 960 -11.86 -21.34 -32.58
N ARG A 961 -12.67 -21.05 -33.62
CA ARG A 961 -13.67 -19.97 -33.57
C ARG A 961 -14.72 -20.32 -32.48
N PRO A 962 -15.37 -19.33 -31.85
CA PRO A 962 -16.40 -19.59 -30.86
C PRO A 962 -17.64 -20.26 -31.50
N GLU A 963 -17.71 -21.58 -31.43
CA GLU A 963 -18.96 -22.31 -31.68
C GLU A 963 -19.98 -21.95 -30.58
N CYS A 964 -21.18 -21.55 -30.99
CA CYS A 964 -22.20 -21.01 -30.08
C CYS A 964 -22.67 -22.07 -29.06
N GLN A 965 -22.14 -22.04 -27.83
CA GLN A 965 -22.55 -22.96 -26.78
C GLN A 965 -23.99 -22.71 -26.32
N VAL A 966 -24.83 -23.74 -26.49
CA VAL A 966 -26.27 -23.68 -26.19
C VAL A 966 -26.53 -24.08 -24.73
N CYS A 967 -27.16 -23.18 -23.98
CA CYS A 967 -27.50 -23.37 -22.57
C CYS A 967 -28.96 -23.82 -22.40
N THR A 968 -29.23 -25.12 -22.58
CA THR A 968 -30.58 -25.69 -22.44
C THR A 968 -31.08 -25.63 -20.99
N LEU A 969 -32.27 -25.05 -20.81
CA LEU A 969 -33.05 -24.97 -19.58
C LEU A 969 -34.20 -25.98 -19.64
N SER A 970 -34.49 -26.67 -18.52
CA SER A 970 -35.58 -27.65 -18.45
C SER A 970 -36.45 -27.50 -17.21
N ALA A 971 -37.73 -27.86 -17.34
CA ALA A 971 -38.68 -27.92 -16.24
C ALA A 971 -38.38 -29.09 -15.28
N THR A 972 -38.19 -28.83 -13.98
CA THR A 972 -37.97 -29.87 -12.98
C THR A 972 -39.29 -30.29 -12.29
N GLY A 973 -39.91 -31.35 -12.80
CA GLY A 973 -41.13 -31.92 -12.21
C GLY A 973 -40.93 -32.50 -10.79
N PRO A 974 -41.99 -32.55 -9.96
CA PRO A 974 -41.90 -32.83 -8.52
C PRO A 974 -41.48 -34.27 -8.13
N GLY A 975 -41.31 -35.18 -9.09
CA GLY A 975 -41.03 -36.60 -8.83
C GLY A 975 -39.56 -37.01 -8.68
N HIS A 976 -38.60 -36.18 -9.09
CA HIS A 976 -37.19 -36.60 -9.25
C HIS A 976 -36.18 -36.01 -8.26
N ILE A 977 -36.63 -35.57 -7.09
CA ILE A 977 -35.72 -35.30 -5.96
C ILE A 977 -35.46 -36.61 -5.18
N LYS A 978 -34.44 -37.37 -5.60
CA LYS A 978 -33.78 -38.31 -4.67
C LYS A 978 -33.24 -37.48 -3.49
N LYS A 979 -33.45 -37.94 -2.26
CA LYS A 979 -33.06 -37.20 -1.04
C LYS A 979 -31.53 -37.11 -0.93
N ALA A 980 -30.95 -36.04 -1.45
CA ALA A 980 -29.64 -35.55 -1.03
C ALA A 980 -29.75 -34.82 0.32
N HIS A 981 -28.63 -34.65 1.01
CA HIS A 981 -28.60 -34.31 2.43
C HIS A 981 -29.10 -32.87 2.73
N ARG A 982 -29.77 -32.70 3.87
CA ARG A 982 -29.99 -31.39 4.48
C ARG A 982 -28.71 -30.96 5.17
N HIS A 983 -28.12 -29.83 4.77
CA HIS A 983 -27.60 -28.76 5.65
C HIS A 983 -26.91 -27.66 4.79
N VAL A 984 -27.72 -26.88 4.06
CA VAL A 984 -27.30 -25.62 3.40
C VAL A 984 -28.43 -24.59 3.61
N ALA A 985 -28.08 -23.31 3.62
CA ALA A 985 -29.00 -22.17 3.74
C ALA A 985 -30.18 -22.26 2.72
N PRO A 986 -31.36 -21.68 3.03
CA PRO A 986 -32.51 -21.75 2.13
C PRO A 986 -32.17 -21.13 0.77
N PRO A 987 -32.27 -21.87 -0.35
CA PRO A 987 -32.00 -21.30 -1.65
C PRO A 987 -33.02 -20.21 -1.96
N THR A 988 -32.57 -19.14 -2.62
CA THR A 988 -33.45 -18.21 -3.33
C THR A 988 -34.39 -19.03 -4.20
N ARG A 989 -35.69 -19.01 -3.85
CA ARG A 989 -36.70 -19.80 -4.56
C ARG A 989 -36.87 -19.20 -5.94
N ARG A 990 -36.38 -19.92 -6.96
CA ARG A 990 -36.65 -19.60 -8.35
C ARG A 990 -38.14 -19.46 -8.59
N SER A 991 -38.52 -18.53 -9.46
CA SER A 991 -39.89 -18.32 -9.88
C SER A 991 -40.47 -19.62 -10.45
N LYS A 992 -41.65 -19.98 -9.93
CA LYS A 992 -42.36 -21.19 -10.35
C LYS A 992 -43.36 -20.86 -11.44
N TYR A 993 -43.58 -21.81 -12.33
CA TYR A 993 -44.61 -21.77 -13.36
C TYR A 993 -45.35 -23.09 -13.41
N HIS A 994 -46.42 -23.13 -14.19
CA HIS A 994 -47.21 -24.33 -14.38
C HIS A 994 -46.99 -24.84 -15.81
N VAL A 995 -46.77 -26.14 -15.94
CA VAL A 995 -46.69 -26.83 -17.24
C VAL A 995 -47.77 -27.91 -17.24
N ILE A 996 -48.41 -28.13 -18.39
CA ILE A 996 -49.33 -29.26 -18.56
C ILE A 996 -48.49 -30.51 -18.81
N ASP A 997 -48.58 -31.48 -17.90
CA ASP A 997 -47.99 -32.80 -18.03
C ASP A 997 -48.43 -33.44 -19.35
N ARG A 998 -47.45 -33.77 -20.19
CA ARG A 998 -47.60 -34.29 -21.54
C ARG A 998 -47.95 -35.79 -21.54
N SER A 999 -48.20 -36.39 -20.37
CA SER A 999 -48.84 -37.70 -20.25
C SER A 999 -50.32 -37.66 -20.69
N PHE A 1000 -50.87 -38.84 -20.99
CA PHE A 1000 -52.27 -39.01 -21.41
C PHE A 1000 -53.31 -38.47 -20.39
N ASN A 1001 -52.89 -38.20 -19.15
CA ASN A 1001 -53.74 -37.66 -18.08
C ASN A 1001 -53.79 -36.11 -18.03
N ARG A 1002 -53.01 -35.39 -18.86
CA ARG A 1002 -52.99 -33.92 -19.01
C ARG A 1002 -53.16 -33.13 -17.69
N ARG A 1003 -52.29 -33.39 -16.71
CA ARG A 1003 -52.34 -32.73 -15.40
C ARG A 1003 -51.57 -31.42 -15.41
N CYS A 1004 -52.15 -30.34 -14.90
CA CYS A 1004 -51.39 -29.13 -14.59
C CYS A 1004 -50.43 -29.41 -13.42
N VAL A 1005 -49.13 -29.14 -13.62
CA VAL A 1005 -48.07 -29.41 -12.64
C VAL A 1005 -47.25 -28.15 -12.39
N GLU A 1006 -47.12 -27.79 -11.11
CA GLU A 1006 -46.22 -26.72 -10.65
C GLU A 1006 -44.75 -27.18 -10.80
N THR A 1007 -43.93 -26.35 -11.44
CA THR A 1007 -42.54 -26.65 -11.80
C THR A 1007 -41.67 -25.38 -11.73
N THR A 1008 -40.37 -25.54 -11.95
CA THR A 1008 -39.38 -24.45 -12.06
C THR A 1008 -38.27 -24.85 -13.03
N TYR A 1009 -37.55 -23.88 -13.55
CA TYR A 1009 -36.50 -24.08 -14.56
C TYR A 1009 -35.14 -24.42 -13.90
N ARG A 1010 -34.37 -25.31 -14.55
CA ARG A 1010 -32.98 -25.66 -14.18
C ARG A 1010 -32.11 -25.72 -15.43
N LEU A 1011 -30.83 -25.34 -15.33
CA LEU A 1011 -29.85 -25.64 -16.38
C LEU A 1011 -29.71 -27.17 -16.52
N ALA A 1012 -30.08 -27.70 -17.69
CA ALA A 1012 -30.10 -29.12 -17.98
C ALA A 1012 -28.69 -29.64 -18.31
N ASN A 1013 -27.91 -28.83 -19.03
CA ASN A 1013 -26.58 -29.20 -19.50
C ASN A 1013 -25.55 -29.16 -18.36
N ARG A 1014 -24.99 -30.32 -17.99
CA ARG A 1014 -23.88 -30.44 -17.02
C ARG A 1014 -22.49 -30.21 -17.63
N GLY A 1015 -22.39 -30.06 -18.96
CA GLY A 1015 -21.15 -29.80 -19.68
C GLY A 1015 -20.81 -28.31 -19.82
N ALA A 1016 -21.72 -27.40 -19.47
CA ALA A 1016 -21.46 -25.97 -19.54
C ALA A 1016 -20.36 -25.57 -18.54
N HIS A 1017 -19.29 -24.92 -19.04
CA HIS A 1017 -18.03 -24.75 -18.32
C HIS A 1017 -18.04 -23.72 -17.17
N PHE A 1018 -19.19 -23.11 -16.84
CA PHE A 1018 -19.30 -22.07 -15.82
C PHE A 1018 -19.87 -22.59 -14.50
N CYS A 1019 -19.11 -22.45 -13.40
CA CYS A 1019 -19.59 -22.76 -12.07
C CYS A 1019 -20.53 -21.65 -11.55
N ALA A 1020 -21.82 -21.72 -11.92
CA ALA A 1020 -22.84 -20.74 -11.53
C ALA A 1020 -23.08 -20.63 -10.00
N ALA A 1021 -22.48 -21.50 -9.19
CA ALA A 1021 -22.44 -21.36 -7.73
C ALA A 1021 -21.45 -20.27 -7.29
N LEU A 1022 -20.31 -20.11 -7.98
CA LEU A 1022 -19.25 -19.16 -7.64
C LEU A 1022 -19.70 -17.70 -7.77
N MET A 1023 -20.52 -17.41 -8.78
CA MET A 1023 -21.23 -16.14 -8.95
C MET A 1023 -22.12 -15.75 -7.75
N ARG A 1024 -22.46 -16.68 -6.85
CA ARG A 1024 -23.28 -16.40 -5.66
C ARG A 1024 -22.45 -16.07 -4.41
N VAL A 1025 -21.12 -16.23 -4.46
CA VAL A 1025 -20.22 -16.08 -3.30
C VAL A 1025 -19.76 -14.63 -3.15
N CYS A 1026 -19.45 -13.93 -4.25
CA CYS A 1026 -18.92 -12.57 -4.22
C CYS A 1026 -19.61 -11.66 -5.25
N ARG A 1027 -19.98 -10.43 -4.83
CA ARG A 1027 -20.57 -9.41 -5.72
C ARG A 1027 -19.61 -8.91 -6.80
N GLY A 1028 -18.32 -8.80 -6.49
CA GLY A 1028 -17.29 -8.44 -7.47
C GLY A 1028 -17.18 -9.47 -8.58
N VAL A 1029 -17.09 -10.76 -8.20
CA VAL A 1029 -17.10 -11.88 -9.16
C VAL A 1029 -18.40 -11.89 -9.98
N TYR A 1030 -19.57 -11.63 -9.38
CA TYR A 1030 -20.82 -11.51 -10.13
C TYR A 1030 -20.75 -10.37 -11.18
N ALA A 1031 -20.24 -9.20 -10.81
CA ALA A 1031 -20.14 -8.04 -11.70
C ALA A 1031 -19.16 -8.26 -12.86
N GLU A 1032 -17.98 -8.85 -12.61
CA GLU A 1032 -17.02 -9.18 -13.67
C GLU A 1032 -17.56 -10.27 -14.63
N THR A 1033 -18.22 -11.30 -14.09
CA THR A 1033 -18.49 -12.54 -14.84
C THR A 1033 -19.87 -12.59 -15.50
N ALA A 1034 -20.82 -11.73 -15.09
CA ALA A 1034 -22.16 -11.70 -15.67
C ALA A 1034 -22.15 -11.44 -17.19
N HIS A 1035 -21.24 -10.60 -17.70
CA HIS A 1035 -21.17 -10.34 -19.15
C HIS A 1035 -20.77 -11.59 -19.94
N LEU A 1036 -19.81 -12.38 -19.44
CA LEU A 1036 -19.38 -13.64 -20.07
C LEU A 1036 -20.50 -14.69 -20.05
N VAL A 1037 -21.19 -14.83 -18.92
CA VAL A 1037 -22.26 -15.85 -18.78
C VAL A 1037 -23.51 -15.48 -19.56
N TYR A 1038 -23.97 -14.22 -19.50
CA TYR A 1038 -25.29 -13.85 -20.02
C TYR A 1038 -25.27 -13.27 -21.45
N ALA A 1039 -24.19 -12.60 -21.89
CA ALA A 1039 -24.09 -12.10 -23.27
C ALA A 1039 -23.42 -13.08 -24.24
N GLY A 1040 -22.54 -13.97 -23.74
CA GLY A 1040 -21.78 -14.91 -24.57
C GLY A 1040 -22.51 -16.21 -24.96
N HIS A 1041 -23.75 -16.42 -24.51
CA HIS A 1041 -24.46 -17.71 -24.64
C HIS A 1041 -25.88 -17.54 -25.18
N THR A 1042 -26.34 -18.56 -25.94
CA THR A 1042 -27.74 -18.67 -26.34
C THR A 1042 -28.51 -19.49 -25.30
N PHE A 1043 -29.50 -18.89 -24.66
CA PHE A 1043 -30.36 -19.57 -23.67
C PHE A 1043 -31.51 -20.30 -24.35
N ASP A 1044 -31.44 -21.63 -24.33
CA ASP A 1044 -32.41 -22.51 -24.99
C ASP A 1044 -33.47 -22.97 -23.99
N PHE A 1045 -34.73 -22.60 -24.23
CA PHE A 1045 -35.86 -22.99 -23.40
C PHE A 1045 -36.54 -24.29 -23.89
N GLY A 1046 -36.04 -24.87 -24.99
CA GLY A 1046 -36.65 -26.02 -25.66
C GLY A 1046 -38.14 -25.79 -25.92
N ALA A 1047 -38.93 -26.82 -25.68
CA ALA A 1047 -40.38 -26.80 -25.89
C ALA A 1047 -41.17 -26.25 -24.68
N ASP A 1048 -40.50 -25.65 -23.69
CA ASP A 1048 -41.10 -25.21 -22.41
C ASP A 1048 -41.10 -23.67 -22.35
N VAL A 1049 -41.76 -23.03 -23.34
CA VAL A 1049 -41.83 -21.57 -23.51
C VAL A 1049 -42.42 -20.83 -22.31
N GLU A 1050 -43.18 -21.53 -21.46
CA GLU A 1050 -43.67 -21.06 -20.17
C GLU A 1050 -42.55 -20.61 -19.22
N ALA A 1051 -41.33 -21.14 -19.39
CA ALA A 1051 -40.15 -20.86 -18.57
C ALA A 1051 -39.49 -19.50 -18.86
N VAL A 1052 -39.74 -18.90 -20.03
CA VAL A 1052 -39.07 -17.67 -20.50
C VAL A 1052 -39.29 -16.52 -19.51
N ARG A 1053 -40.55 -16.23 -19.18
CA ARG A 1053 -40.91 -15.15 -18.27
C ARG A 1053 -40.35 -15.36 -16.84
N PRO A 1054 -40.58 -16.51 -16.16
CA PRO A 1054 -39.97 -16.80 -14.85
C PRO A 1054 -38.44 -16.70 -14.82
N PHE A 1055 -37.75 -17.10 -15.90
CA PHE A 1055 -36.30 -16.96 -16.01
C PHE A 1055 -35.87 -15.49 -15.98
N PHE A 1056 -36.53 -14.64 -16.78
CA PHE A 1056 -36.21 -13.21 -16.84
C PHE A 1056 -36.72 -12.40 -15.64
N GLU A 1057 -37.75 -12.85 -14.94
CA GLU A 1057 -38.23 -12.22 -13.68
C GLU A 1057 -37.29 -12.53 -12.49
N ASP A 1058 -36.49 -13.61 -12.57
CA ASP A 1058 -35.46 -13.98 -11.58
C ASP A 1058 -34.09 -13.31 -11.80
N LEU A 1059 -33.92 -12.48 -12.86
CA LEU A 1059 -32.69 -11.72 -13.15
C LEU A 1059 -32.79 -10.26 -12.68
N THR A 1060 -31.65 -9.67 -12.31
CA THR A 1060 -31.57 -8.21 -12.05
C THR A 1060 -31.67 -7.43 -13.36
N ASP A 1061 -32.05 -6.15 -13.30
CA ASP A 1061 -32.22 -5.30 -14.50
C ASP A 1061 -30.96 -5.24 -15.38
N GLY A 1062 -29.78 -5.06 -14.76
CA GLY A 1062 -28.50 -5.08 -15.48
C GLY A 1062 -28.21 -6.45 -16.12
N THR A 1063 -28.41 -7.54 -15.37
CA THR A 1063 -28.16 -8.90 -15.90
C THR A 1063 -29.15 -9.30 -16.99
N ARG A 1064 -30.40 -8.84 -16.89
CA ARG A 1064 -31.46 -9.04 -17.88
C ARG A 1064 -31.15 -8.34 -19.21
N ALA A 1065 -30.52 -7.16 -19.16
CA ALA A 1065 -30.08 -6.44 -20.35
C ALA A 1065 -28.93 -7.15 -21.10
N LEU A 1066 -28.13 -7.97 -20.41
CA LEU A 1066 -27.01 -8.71 -21.02
C LEU A 1066 -27.46 -9.92 -21.87
N VAL A 1067 -28.69 -10.42 -21.72
CA VAL A 1067 -29.15 -11.62 -22.43
C VAL A 1067 -29.50 -11.31 -23.90
N ALA A 1068 -28.48 -11.34 -24.75
CA ALA A 1068 -28.59 -10.96 -26.16
C ALA A 1068 -29.21 -12.05 -27.07
N SER A 1069 -29.16 -13.32 -26.68
CA SER A 1069 -29.59 -14.46 -27.52
C SER A 1069 -30.43 -15.49 -26.77
N ILE A 1070 -31.54 -15.93 -27.38
CA ILE A 1070 -32.38 -17.04 -26.87
C ILE A 1070 -32.73 -18.03 -27.99
N ALA A 1071 -33.02 -19.28 -27.61
CA ALA A 1071 -33.60 -20.29 -28.48
C ALA A 1071 -34.95 -20.80 -27.94
N LEU A 1072 -35.92 -20.97 -28.84
CA LEU A 1072 -37.27 -21.48 -28.54
C LEU A 1072 -37.62 -22.62 -29.52
N TYR A 1073 -38.30 -23.67 -29.05
CA TYR A 1073 -38.77 -24.78 -29.88
C TYR A 1073 -40.30 -24.77 -30.02
N LYS A 1074 -40.81 -24.65 -31.26
CA LYS A 1074 -42.23 -24.76 -31.57
C LYS A 1074 -42.57 -26.18 -32.08
N LYS A 1075 -43.49 -26.86 -31.38
CA LYS A 1075 -44.03 -28.16 -31.80
C LYS A 1075 -45.00 -28.04 -32.96
N GLY A 1076 -45.03 -29.08 -33.79
CA GLY A 1076 -45.94 -29.20 -34.92
C GLY A 1076 -47.35 -29.60 -34.46
N PRO A 1077 -48.41 -29.18 -35.18
CA PRO A 1077 -49.81 -29.46 -34.86
C PRO A 1077 -50.24 -30.91 -35.17
N TRP A 1078 -49.29 -31.79 -35.48
CA TRP A 1078 -49.54 -33.18 -35.87
C TRP A 1078 -49.92 -34.09 -34.69
N LEU A 1079 -49.44 -33.78 -33.48
CA LEU A 1079 -49.90 -34.41 -32.24
C LEU A 1079 -51.10 -33.66 -31.67
N TYR A 1080 -51.97 -34.37 -30.94
CA TYR A 1080 -53.26 -33.87 -30.41
C TYR A 1080 -53.19 -32.69 -29.40
N ASP A 1081 -52.01 -32.08 -29.20
CA ASP A 1081 -51.71 -31.03 -28.23
C ASP A 1081 -51.79 -29.59 -28.79
N CYS A 1082 -52.21 -29.38 -30.04
CA CYS A 1082 -52.22 -28.06 -30.71
C CYS A 1082 -53.07 -26.95 -30.03
N TRP A 1083 -53.80 -27.27 -28.96
CA TRP A 1083 -54.56 -26.33 -28.12
C TRP A 1083 -53.79 -25.86 -26.87
N SER A 1084 -52.58 -26.38 -26.61
CA SER A 1084 -51.95 -26.36 -25.28
C SER A 1084 -50.86 -25.31 -25.03
N ASP A 1085 -50.43 -24.54 -26.04
CA ASP A 1085 -49.33 -23.56 -25.89
C ASP A 1085 -49.63 -22.13 -26.41
N ARG A 1086 -50.88 -21.86 -26.82
CA ARG A 1086 -51.29 -20.58 -27.43
C ARG A 1086 -51.21 -19.38 -26.49
N CYS A 1087 -51.56 -19.56 -25.21
CA CYS A 1087 -51.52 -18.49 -24.22
C CYS A 1087 -50.07 -18.22 -23.77
N GLU A 1088 -49.26 -19.27 -23.82
CA GLU A 1088 -47.90 -19.42 -23.34
C GLU A 1088 -46.93 -18.69 -24.27
N TRP A 1089 -47.00 -18.97 -25.59
CA TRP A 1089 -46.27 -18.22 -26.63
C TRP A 1089 -46.61 -16.73 -26.59
N ARG A 1090 -47.89 -16.39 -26.48
CA ARG A 1090 -48.36 -15.00 -26.39
C ARG A 1090 -47.88 -14.28 -25.14
N ALA A 1091 -47.83 -14.97 -23.99
CA ALA A 1091 -47.31 -14.42 -22.75
C ALA A 1091 -45.79 -14.18 -22.83
N ALA A 1092 -45.03 -15.12 -23.39
CA ALA A 1092 -43.59 -14.96 -23.60
C ALA A 1092 -43.28 -13.80 -24.57
N CYS A 1093 -43.92 -13.74 -25.74
CA CYS A 1093 -43.65 -12.69 -26.74
C CYS A 1093 -44.00 -11.28 -26.21
N ASN A 1094 -45.14 -11.12 -25.51
CA ASN A 1094 -45.50 -9.85 -24.87
C ASN A 1094 -44.53 -9.45 -23.75
N TYR A 1095 -44.02 -10.40 -22.97
CA TYR A 1095 -43.04 -10.12 -21.92
C TYR A 1095 -41.71 -9.67 -22.52
N LEU A 1096 -41.18 -10.42 -23.50
CA LEU A 1096 -39.92 -10.10 -24.20
C LEU A 1096 -39.99 -8.69 -24.82
N HIS A 1097 -41.05 -8.39 -25.58
CA HIS A 1097 -41.31 -7.07 -26.18
C HIS A 1097 -41.24 -5.89 -25.19
N THR A 1098 -41.52 -6.14 -23.90
CA THR A 1098 -41.68 -5.08 -22.89
C THR A 1098 -40.50 -5.00 -21.91
N HIS A 1099 -39.75 -6.10 -21.70
CA HIS A 1099 -38.78 -6.22 -20.59
C HIS A 1099 -37.43 -6.87 -20.94
N ALA A 1100 -37.17 -7.27 -22.19
CA ALA A 1100 -35.92 -7.94 -22.53
C ALA A 1100 -35.32 -7.45 -23.87
N SER A 1101 -34.04 -7.09 -23.86
CA SER A 1101 -33.26 -6.65 -25.03
C SER A 1101 -32.68 -7.83 -25.82
N VAL A 1102 -33.53 -8.79 -26.18
CA VAL A 1102 -33.13 -9.94 -27.00
C VAL A 1102 -32.89 -9.47 -28.43
N LYS A 1103 -31.66 -9.66 -28.91
CA LYS A 1103 -31.19 -9.28 -30.24
C LYS A 1103 -31.25 -10.45 -31.22
N HIS A 1104 -30.93 -11.66 -30.78
CA HIS A 1104 -30.86 -12.85 -31.62
C HIS A 1104 -31.91 -13.85 -31.15
N LEU A 1105 -32.77 -14.31 -32.07
CA LEU A 1105 -33.78 -15.32 -31.79
C LEU A 1105 -33.56 -16.55 -32.68
N ARG A 1106 -33.09 -17.64 -32.07
CA ARG A 1106 -33.10 -18.97 -32.70
C ARG A 1106 -34.47 -19.60 -32.49
N LEU A 1107 -35.17 -19.91 -33.58
CA LEU A 1107 -36.46 -20.55 -33.54
C LEU A 1107 -36.40 -21.91 -34.23
N ILE A 1108 -36.44 -22.97 -33.42
CA ILE A 1108 -36.51 -24.35 -33.91
C ILE A 1108 -38.00 -24.68 -34.11
N VAL A 1109 -38.39 -25.08 -35.31
CA VAL A 1109 -39.79 -25.36 -35.67
C VAL A 1109 -39.93 -26.79 -36.14
N GLN A 1110 -40.71 -27.59 -35.44
CA GLN A 1110 -40.95 -28.97 -35.82
C GLN A 1110 -41.75 -29.03 -37.13
N ALA A 1111 -41.16 -29.69 -38.13
CA ALA A 1111 -41.61 -29.73 -39.51
C ALA A 1111 -42.05 -31.16 -39.88
N GLY A 1112 -43.10 -31.30 -40.67
CA GLY A 1112 -43.55 -32.60 -41.18
C GLY A 1112 -42.95 -32.92 -42.54
N GLN A 1113 -42.39 -34.12 -42.71
CA GLN A 1113 -41.99 -34.68 -44.02
C GLN A 1113 -42.71 -36.02 -44.25
N LEU A 1114 -43.15 -36.28 -45.48
CA LEU A 1114 -43.71 -37.59 -45.86
C LEU A 1114 -42.59 -38.64 -45.95
N ALA A 1115 -42.94 -39.91 -45.69
CA ALA A 1115 -42.03 -41.03 -45.94
C ALA A 1115 -41.71 -41.16 -47.45
N GLU A 1116 -40.45 -41.49 -47.76
CA GLU A 1116 -39.95 -41.61 -49.14
C GLU A 1116 -40.86 -42.48 -50.01
N GLY A 1117 -41.15 -42.00 -51.23
CA GLY A 1117 -42.01 -42.69 -52.20
C GLY A 1117 -43.52 -42.45 -52.07
N ARG A 1118 -44.00 -41.71 -51.07
CA ARG A 1118 -45.44 -41.37 -50.90
C ARG A 1118 -45.86 -39.97 -51.36
N GLU A 1119 -44.96 -39.20 -51.96
CA GLU A 1119 -45.21 -37.80 -52.37
C GLU A 1119 -46.34 -37.61 -53.40
N ALA A 1120 -46.77 -38.68 -54.07
CA ALA A 1120 -47.90 -38.68 -54.99
C ALA A 1120 -49.27 -38.83 -54.29
N GLU A 1121 -49.32 -39.16 -52.99
CA GLU A 1121 -50.56 -39.31 -52.22
C GLU A 1121 -51.12 -37.97 -51.67
N ALA A 1122 -50.47 -36.83 -51.99
CA ALA A 1122 -50.81 -35.51 -51.43
C ALA A 1122 -51.24 -34.49 -52.50
N GLU A 1123 -52.55 -34.39 -52.77
CA GLU A 1123 -53.14 -33.31 -53.57
C GLU A 1123 -53.29 -32.02 -52.75
N GLY A 1124 -52.36 -31.09 -52.88
CA GLY A 1124 -52.41 -29.79 -52.21
C GLY A 1124 -51.26 -28.85 -52.61
N PRO A 1125 -51.25 -27.59 -52.13
CA PRO A 1125 -50.11 -26.70 -52.31
C PRO A 1125 -48.88 -27.32 -51.63
N ARG A 1126 -47.76 -27.41 -52.36
CA ARG A 1126 -46.51 -27.98 -51.84
C ARG A 1126 -45.68 -26.98 -51.01
N GLU A 1127 -45.75 -25.70 -51.37
CA GLU A 1127 -45.13 -24.58 -50.67
C GLU A 1127 -46.13 -23.41 -50.55
N LEU A 1128 -45.84 -22.48 -49.65
CA LEU A 1128 -46.58 -21.26 -49.35
C LEU A 1128 -45.66 -20.07 -49.61
N THR A 1129 -46.11 -19.10 -50.41
CA THR A 1129 -45.37 -17.84 -50.57
C THR A 1129 -45.47 -16.98 -49.31
N SER A 1130 -44.61 -15.98 -49.18
CA SER A 1130 -44.68 -14.97 -48.12
C SER A 1130 -46.04 -14.25 -48.04
N ARG A 1131 -46.81 -14.19 -49.15
CA ARG A 1131 -48.19 -13.67 -49.17
C ARG A 1131 -49.21 -14.66 -48.62
N ASP A 1132 -49.03 -15.95 -48.86
CA ASP A 1132 -49.92 -17.00 -48.34
C ASP A 1132 -49.71 -17.16 -46.82
N VAL A 1133 -48.46 -17.10 -46.36
CA VAL A 1133 -48.11 -17.02 -44.93
C VAL A 1133 -48.75 -15.79 -44.28
N ALA A 1134 -48.67 -14.62 -44.92
CA ALA A 1134 -49.32 -13.41 -44.42
C ALA A 1134 -50.85 -13.58 -44.25
N LEU A 1135 -51.53 -14.10 -45.27
CA LEU A 1135 -52.97 -14.33 -45.23
C LEU A 1135 -53.37 -15.33 -44.14
N LEU A 1136 -52.62 -16.42 -43.98
CA LEU A 1136 -52.85 -17.42 -42.92
C LEU A 1136 -52.62 -16.86 -41.51
N VAL A 1137 -51.69 -15.92 -41.34
CA VAL A 1137 -51.46 -15.20 -40.08
C VAL A 1137 -52.58 -14.20 -39.78
N ASP A 1138 -53.04 -13.44 -40.79
CA ASP A 1138 -54.10 -12.43 -40.63
C ASP A 1138 -55.46 -13.08 -40.30
N ILE A 1139 -55.81 -14.22 -40.92
CA ILE A 1139 -57.00 -15.02 -40.52
C ILE A 1139 -56.79 -15.78 -39.20
N ARG A 1140 -55.59 -15.76 -38.63
CA ARG A 1140 -55.17 -16.47 -37.41
C ARG A 1140 -55.38 -17.98 -37.47
N HIS A 1141 -54.97 -18.60 -38.58
CA HIS A 1141 -55.01 -20.05 -38.79
C HIS A 1141 -54.27 -20.80 -37.66
N ASP A 1142 -54.86 -21.89 -37.15
CA ASP A 1142 -54.40 -22.56 -35.92
C ASP A 1142 -52.92 -22.96 -35.96
N THR A 1143 -52.43 -23.36 -37.13
CA THR A 1143 -51.03 -23.78 -37.33
C THR A 1143 -50.02 -22.63 -37.24
N LEU A 1144 -50.41 -21.38 -37.54
CA LEU A 1144 -49.51 -20.22 -37.68
C LEU A 1144 -49.83 -19.06 -36.72
N HIS A 1145 -50.78 -19.21 -35.81
CA HIS A 1145 -51.17 -18.15 -34.86
C HIS A 1145 -49.97 -17.58 -34.08
N TRP A 1146 -49.00 -18.43 -33.74
CA TRP A 1146 -47.80 -18.08 -32.97
C TRP A 1146 -46.83 -17.20 -33.78
N VAL A 1147 -46.81 -17.31 -35.12
CA VAL A 1147 -46.02 -16.45 -36.01
C VAL A 1147 -46.49 -14.99 -35.84
N GLY A 1148 -47.81 -14.79 -35.73
CA GLY A 1148 -48.44 -13.49 -35.45
C GLY A 1148 -48.30 -12.99 -34.00
N ASP A 1149 -47.67 -13.77 -33.11
CA ASP A 1149 -47.20 -13.31 -31.80
C ASP A 1149 -45.67 -13.07 -31.79
N VAL A 1150 -44.87 -13.84 -32.55
CA VAL A 1150 -43.43 -13.59 -32.78
C VAL A 1150 -43.17 -12.29 -33.55
N VAL A 1151 -43.98 -11.98 -34.58
CA VAL A 1151 -43.94 -10.71 -35.35
C VAL A 1151 -44.16 -9.46 -34.48
N ARG A 1152 -44.56 -9.62 -33.22
CA ARG A 1152 -44.71 -8.50 -32.27
C ARG A 1152 -43.37 -8.07 -31.64
N LEU A 1153 -42.35 -8.91 -31.68
CA LEU A 1153 -41.03 -8.58 -31.11
C LEU A 1153 -40.42 -7.38 -31.84
N LYS A 1154 -39.61 -6.59 -31.13
CA LYS A 1154 -38.92 -5.39 -31.63
C LYS A 1154 -37.50 -5.37 -31.07
N GLY A 1155 -36.55 -4.82 -31.83
CA GLY A 1155 -35.14 -4.80 -31.41
C GLY A 1155 -34.42 -6.15 -31.55
N LEU A 1156 -34.97 -7.06 -32.37
CA LEU A 1156 -34.20 -8.17 -32.91
C LEU A 1156 -33.28 -7.64 -34.02
N ASP A 1157 -32.02 -8.07 -33.99
CA ASP A 1157 -31.04 -7.89 -35.04
C ASP A 1157 -31.02 -9.10 -36.01
N GLU A 1158 -31.31 -10.32 -35.52
CA GLU A 1158 -31.31 -11.57 -36.32
C GLU A 1158 -32.40 -12.58 -35.86
N ILE A 1159 -32.96 -13.35 -36.81
CA ILE A 1159 -33.83 -14.51 -36.54
C ILE A 1159 -33.39 -15.75 -37.33
N GLU A 1160 -32.97 -16.80 -36.62
CA GLU A 1160 -32.49 -18.06 -37.21
C GLU A 1160 -33.60 -19.12 -37.18
N LEU A 1161 -34.08 -19.54 -38.36
CA LEU A 1161 -35.14 -20.55 -38.51
C LEU A 1161 -34.56 -21.94 -38.80
N ILE A 1162 -34.75 -22.87 -37.87
CA ILE A 1162 -34.24 -24.25 -37.97
C ILE A 1162 -35.41 -25.24 -38.00
N PRO A 1163 -35.68 -25.95 -39.12
CA PRO A 1163 -36.69 -27.00 -39.15
C PRO A 1163 -36.19 -28.29 -38.46
N ASP A 1164 -37.00 -28.84 -37.56
CA ASP A 1164 -36.81 -30.16 -36.97
C ASP A 1164 -37.77 -31.16 -37.64
N PHE A 1165 -37.29 -31.86 -38.68
CA PHE A 1165 -38.12 -32.70 -39.53
C PHE A 1165 -38.49 -34.04 -38.87
N CYS A 1166 -39.78 -34.29 -38.72
CA CYS A 1166 -40.33 -35.58 -38.31
C CYS A 1166 -41.17 -36.23 -39.42
N THR A 1167 -41.10 -37.55 -39.52
CA THR A 1167 -41.84 -38.31 -40.54
C THR A 1167 -43.32 -38.39 -40.17
N VAL A 1168 -44.19 -37.89 -41.05
CA VAL A 1168 -45.65 -37.88 -40.86
C VAL A 1168 -46.38 -38.76 -41.88
N PRO A 1169 -47.52 -39.37 -41.51
CA PRO A 1169 -48.40 -40.08 -42.45
C PRO A 1169 -49.02 -39.13 -43.48
N PRO A 1170 -49.52 -39.66 -44.62
CA PRO A 1170 -50.16 -38.86 -45.66
C PRO A 1170 -51.34 -38.02 -45.11
N PRO A 1171 -51.56 -36.80 -45.63
CA PRO A 1171 -52.48 -35.83 -45.06
C PRO A 1171 -53.95 -36.25 -45.17
N GLN A 1172 -54.60 -36.46 -44.03
CA GLN A 1172 -56.04 -36.81 -43.94
C GLN A 1172 -56.93 -35.62 -43.56
N THR A 1173 -56.36 -34.43 -43.31
CA THR A 1173 -57.10 -33.21 -42.92
C THR A 1173 -56.51 -31.97 -43.57
N SER A 1174 -57.32 -30.93 -43.77
CA SER A 1174 -56.87 -29.61 -44.26
C SER A 1174 -55.70 -29.05 -43.45
N ASN A 1175 -55.72 -29.22 -42.12
CA ASN A 1175 -54.67 -28.75 -41.24
C ASN A 1175 -53.34 -29.50 -41.44
N MET A 1176 -53.38 -30.79 -41.84
CA MET A 1176 -52.16 -31.52 -42.24
C MET A 1176 -51.62 -31.04 -43.59
N PHE A 1177 -52.48 -30.73 -44.57
CA PHE A 1177 -52.03 -30.13 -45.84
C PHE A 1177 -51.35 -28.76 -45.60
N VAL A 1178 -51.98 -27.88 -44.82
CA VAL A 1178 -51.38 -26.56 -44.48
C VAL A 1178 -50.11 -26.73 -43.65
N PHE A 1179 -50.01 -27.72 -42.76
CA PHE A 1179 -48.79 -27.99 -42.00
C PHE A 1179 -47.65 -28.53 -42.89
N LEU A 1180 -47.93 -29.43 -43.83
CA LEU A 1180 -46.93 -29.92 -44.80
C LEU A 1180 -46.44 -28.78 -45.71
N ALA A 1181 -47.36 -27.99 -46.27
CA ALA A 1181 -47.04 -26.83 -47.10
C ALA A 1181 -46.19 -25.81 -46.33
N PHE A 1182 -46.54 -25.52 -45.08
CA PHE A 1182 -45.74 -24.69 -44.19
C PHE A 1182 -44.35 -25.29 -43.92
N SER A 1183 -44.27 -26.60 -43.66
CA SER A 1183 -43.02 -27.30 -43.34
C SER A 1183 -41.99 -27.22 -44.47
N ALA A 1184 -42.42 -27.36 -45.72
CA ALA A 1184 -41.57 -27.14 -46.89
C ALA A 1184 -41.13 -25.67 -47.04
N SER A 1185 -41.92 -24.72 -46.51
CA SER A 1185 -41.74 -23.28 -46.72
C SER A 1185 -40.94 -22.56 -45.62
N ILE A 1186 -40.46 -23.29 -44.59
CA ILE A 1186 -39.77 -22.71 -43.43
C ILE A 1186 -38.56 -21.85 -43.84
N HIS A 1187 -37.77 -22.32 -44.80
CA HIS A 1187 -36.60 -21.58 -45.31
C HIS A 1187 -36.92 -20.58 -46.44
N THR A 1188 -38.11 -20.66 -47.06
CA THR A 1188 -38.53 -19.79 -48.17
C THR A 1188 -39.57 -18.77 -47.70
N GLY A 1189 -40.85 -18.96 -48.03
CA GLY A 1189 -41.91 -17.95 -47.80
C GLY A 1189 -42.14 -17.59 -46.33
N VAL A 1190 -41.82 -18.49 -45.38
CA VAL A 1190 -41.90 -18.21 -43.94
C VAL A 1190 -40.74 -17.33 -43.49
N LYS A 1191 -39.51 -17.59 -43.95
CA LYS A 1191 -38.34 -16.74 -43.69
C LYS A 1191 -38.57 -15.34 -44.26
N GLU A 1192 -38.94 -15.25 -45.53
CA GLU A 1192 -39.27 -13.98 -46.21
C GLU A 1192 -40.31 -13.18 -45.42
N PHE A 1193 -41.42 -13.80 -45.02
CA PHE A 1193 -42.49 -13.13 -44.29
C PHE A 1193 -42.00 -12.58 -42.93
N LEU A 1194 -41.20 -13.35 -42.19
CA LEU A 1194 -40.67 -12.92 -40.89
C LEU A 1194 -39.69 -11.77 -41.04
N TYR A 1195 -38.73 -11.85 -41.97
CA TYR A 1195 -37.76 -10.76 -42.23
C TYR A 1195 -38.46 -9.46 -42.66
N GLN A 1196 -39.38 -9.54 -43.63
CA GLN A 1196 -40.17 -8.38 -44.10
C GLN A 1196 -41.02 -7.74 -42.99
N ARG A 1197 -41.54 -8.52 -42.04
CA ARG A 1197 -42.40 -8.01 -40.96
C ARG A 1197 -41.64 -7.53 -39.73
N LEU A 1198 -40.44 -8.07 -39.46
CA LEU A 1198 -39.58 -7.68 -38.36
C LEU A 1198 -38.60 -6.54 -38.73
N GLN A 1199 -38.51 -6.17 -40.02
CA GLN A 1199 -37.58 -5.15 -40.55
C GLN A 1199 -36.10 -5.54 -40.39
N LEU A 1200 -35.80 -6.82 -40.62
CA LEU A 1200 -34.43 -7.36 -40.62
C LEU A 1200 -33.81 -7.24 -42.03
N ASP A 1201 -32.52 -6.97 -42.10
CA ASP A 1201 -31.75 -7.07 -43.35
C ASP A 1201 -31.67 -8.55 -43.82
N CYS A 1202 -31.79 -8.78 -45.14
CA CYS A 1202 -32.01 -10.09 -45.76
C CYS A 1202 -30.74 -10.85 -46.17
#